data_AF-A0A7W2GHH5-F1
#
_entry.id   AF-A0A7W2GHH5-F1
#
_cell.length_a   1.000
_cell.length_b   1.000
_cell.length_c   1.000
_cell.angle_alpha   90.00
_cell.angle_beta   90.00
_cell.angle_gamma   90.00
#
_symmetry.space_group_name_H-M   'P 1'
#
loop_
_entity.id
_entity.type
_entity.pdbx_description
1 polymer ?
#
loop_
_entity_poly.entity_id
_entity_poly.type
_entity_poly.pdbx_seq_one_letter_code
_entity_poly.pdbx_strand_id
1 'polypeptide(L)'
;MNTIKKILFSNRLTGMLFVVFAVAMAIGTFMDAGQDTSPTPLTRNLIYNAWWFEAIMLLFVINFFGNIFKYNLLNKRKWPVLVLHLSWIFILLGAFVTRYISYEGVMSIREGATENSFLSEKTYLTVYIDGDYEIDGQLMRKAREVPVDFSPRMDNVFNLNVEYGGDPISIKLTEFINGAEEDIVYDENGDYYLKMVESTGGMPHNHFLKEGSTENIHGILYTLNNYIEGAVNLTFDDQQNLYINSPFDGEYMVMANMSQGVLNKNSTELLNLRARYIINNQQVVFPKPVTKGFFDIVKKSELLKSDQDGLELLISTPVETKRVRVIGGKGTNNAFKTFRVGEQDFTIRYGSKVYDLPFSIKLNDFIAEKYPGTDKSYSSFASEVTVIDKETFDYRIYMNNILNYKGYRFFQASFDPDEQGTILSVNHDSLGTFLTYLGYILLYFGLVVILFARFTRFDSLKKQLDVARSRKTKLVTSLLILISLSLNAQGFGVHSSTSSDIERIDSILVKNIASKEQADKFGRLVIQDLGGRMMPVNTYSSELLRKLSKKDHYSQFDSNQVYLSMQESPLLWYSVPLIFLKSKKADSIRSIIGVPKDLKHASLVDFFTPTGEYKLGPYLEEAYRAAVPNAFQKEFRETDQRVNLLYNAVNGTTLKIFPLPNDENNTWISPSEDRYKEVVFVDSLYSNFINTGFKAYLIMLNEGKTTGGYKRADDILNAITETQNRYGSEVMLSDNKIDAEILYNKYDIFKNLFSWYLYISTILFIALIVQIFYRNKVINSIVGLSKYITYFLFVIHALGLIARWYISGHAPWSDGYESMIYVAWATMLFGIYFGKK
;
A
#
# COMPACT_ATOMS: atom_id res chain seq x y z
N MET A 1 -18.70 33.10 -36.93
CA MET A 1 -17.34 32.93 -36.34
C MET A 1 -17.14 33.67 -35.00
N ASN A 2 -17.65 34.89 -34.81
CA ASN A 2 -17.47 35.64 -33.54
C ASN A 2 -18.16 35.03 -32.31
N THR A 3 -19.30 34.35 -32.47
CA THR A 3 -20.05 33.75 -31.35
C THR A 3 -19.34 32.52 -30.77
N ILE A 4 -18.81 31.66 -31.63
CA ILE A 4 -18.08 30.45 -31.22
C ILE A 4 -16.79 30.81 -30.46
N LYS A 5 -16.00 31.77 -30.98
CA LYS A 5 -14.81 32.29 -30.28
C LYS A 5 -15.15 32.90 -28.91
N LYS A 6 -16.29 33.61 -28.81
CA LYS A 6 -16.76 34.18 -27.53
C LYS A 6 -17.08 33.11 -26.49
N ILE A 7 -17.61 31.96 -26.90
CA ILE A 7 -17.93 30.83 -26.01
C ILE A 7 -16.65 30.07 -25.63
N LEU A 8 -15.86 29.66 -26.62
CA LEU A 8 -14.64 28.87 -26.42
C LEU A 8 -13.59 29.57 -25.56
N PHE A 9 -13.51 30.91 -25.62
CA PHE A 9 -12.52 31.70 -24.85
C PHE A 9 -13.18 32.38 -23.64
N SER A 10 -14.23 31.81 -23.06
CA SER A 10 -14.92 32.38 -21.91
C SER A 10 -14.45 31.76 -20.59
N ASN A 11 -14.36 32.58 -19.54
CA ASN A 11 -14.10 32.09 -18.17
C ASN A 11 -15.24 31.21 -17.64
N ARG A 12 -16.47 31.38 -18.17
CA ARG A 12 -17.61 30.51 -17.84
C ARG A 12 -17.35 29.08 -18.32
N LEU A 13 -16.87 28.94 -19.56
CA LEU A 13 -16.46 27.63 -20.08
C LEU A 13 -15.31 27.06 -19.26
N THR A 14 -14.29 27.87 -18.92
CA THR A 14 -13.18 27.41 -18.07
C THR A 14 -13.67 26.81 -16.75
N GLY A 15 -14.57 27.51 -16.04
CA GLY A 15 -15.15 27.03 -14.79
C GLY A 15 -15.98 25.75 -14.97
N MET A 16 -16.77 25.68 -16.04
CA MET A 16 -17.53 24.47 -16.39
C MET A 16 -16.61 23.28 -16.66
N LEU A 17 -15.55 23.46 -17.46
CA LEU A 17 -14.58 22.41 -17.76
C LEU A 17 -13.91 21.90 -16.48
N PHE A 18 -13.53 22.78 -15.54
CA PHE A 18 -12.96 22.36 -14.25
C PHE A 18 -13.94 21.54 -13.40
N VAL A 19 -15.21 21.93 -13.35
CA VAL A 19 -16.24 21.17 -12.62
C VAL A 19 -16.46 19.81 -13.26
N VAL A 20 -16.66 19.75 -14.57
CA VAL A 20 -16.89 18.49 -15.30
C VAL A 20 -15.68 17.57 -15.17
N PHE A 21 -14.46 18.10 -15.32
CA PHE A 21 -13.22 17.33 -15.16
C PHE A 21 -13.07 16.78 -13.74
N ALA A 22 -13.34 17.60 -12.71
CA ALA A 22 -13.28 17.16 -11.31
C ALA A 22 -14.34 16.10 -10.99
N VAL A 23 -15.57 16.26 -11.48
CA VAL A 23 -16.66 15.28 -11.32
C VAL A 23 -16.31 13.97 -12.02
N ALA A 24 -15.78 14.01 -13.24
CA ALA A 24 -15.32 12.83 -13.97
C ALA A 24 -14.25 12.06 -13.19
N MET A 25 -13.21 12.75 -12.70
CA MET A 25 -12.17 12.12 -11.90
C MET A 25 -12.71 11.52 -10.59
N ALA A 26 -13.62 12.24 -9.91
CA ALA A 26 -14.24 11.75 -8.68
C ALA A 26 -15.07 10.47 -8.93
N ILE A 27 -15.87 10.44 -10.01
CA ILE A 27 -16.62 9.24 -10.41
C ILE A 27 -15.66 8.09 -10.69
N GLY A 28 -14.55 8.32 -11.40
CA GLY A 28 -13.52 7.30 -11.65
C GLY A 28 -12.94 6.73 -10.37
N THR A 29 -12.60 7.59 -9.40
CA THR A 29 -12.13 7.15 -8.08
C THR A 29 -13.17 6.30 -7.35
N PHE A 30 -14.45 6.66 -7.39
CA PHE A 30 -15.50 5.85 -6.78
C PHE A 30 -15.73 4.51 -7.49
N MET A 31 -15.60 4.47 -8.82
CA MET A 31 -15.72 3.24 -9.59
C MET A 31 -14.60 2.23 -9.30
N ASP A 32 -13.41 2.70 -8.92
CA ASP A 32 -12.27 1.86 -8.54
C ASP A 32 -12.12 1.65 -7.04
N ALA A 33 -13.04 2.16 -6.23
CA ALA A 33 -13.03 1.91 -4.80
C ALA A 33 -13.12 0.39 -4.53
N GLY A 34 -12.20 -0.15 -3.74
CA GLY A 34 -12.18 -1.59 -3.44
C GLY A 34 -11.16 -2.41 -4.23
N GLN A 35 -10.49 -1.84 -5.23
CA GLN A 35 -9.64 -2.58 -6.18
C GLN A 35 -8.14 -2.56 -5.80
N ASP A 36 -7.40 -3.61 -6.13
CA ASP A 36 -5.95 -3.72 -5.88
C ASP A 36 -5.12 -2.64 -6.61
N THR A 37 -5.54 -2.28 -7.81
CA THR A 37 -4.88 -1.28 -8.65
C THR A 37 -5.89 -0.26 -9.15
N SER A 38 -5.53 1.02 -9.16
CA SER A 38 -6.32 2.09 -9.79
C SER A 38 -5.38 2.99 -10.60
N PRO A 39 -5.77 3.41 -11.83
CA PRO A 39 -7.05 3.14 -12.49
C PRO A 39 -7.16 1.70 -13.03
N THR A 40 -8.34 1.05 -12.90
CA THR A 40 -8.60 -0.28 -13.48
C THR A 40 -8.92 -0.21 -14.98
N PRO A 41 -8.87 -1.34 -15.73
CA PRO A 41 -9.34 -1.38 -17.12
C PRO A 41 -10.74 -0.76 -17.31
N LEU A 42 -11.66 -0.93 -16.35
CA LEU A 42 -13.02 -0.38 -16.42
C LEU A 42 -13.00 1.17 -16.47
N THR A 43 -12.32 1.82 -15.53
CA THR A 43 -12.30 3.29 -15.44
C THR A 43 -11.41 3.92 -16.50
N ARG A 44 -10.35 3.22 -16.93
CA ARG A 44 -9.60 3.60 -18.12
C ARG A 44 -10.52 3.67 -19.33
N ASN A 45 -11.26 2.62 -19.66
CA ASN A 45 -12.15 2.63 -20.82
C ASN A 45 -13.27 3.68 -20.72
N LEU A 46 -13.91 3.83 -19.56
CA LEU A 46 -15.10 4.69 -19.42
C LEU A 46 -14.78 6.17 -19.19
N ILE A 47 -13.63 6.50 -18.60
CA ILE A 47 -13.29 7.86 -18.19
C ILE A 47 -11.92 8.26 -18.74
N TYR A 48 -10.82 7.70 -18.23
CA TYR A 48 -9.49 8.29 -18.47
C TYR A 48 -9.01 8.17 -19.92
N ASN A 49 -9.39 7.07 -20.59
CA ASN A 49 -9.10 6.82 -21.99
C ASN A 49 -10.29 7.11 -22.93
N ALA A 50 -11.40 7.60 -22.40
CA ALA A 50 -12.57 7.91 -23.20
C ALA A 50 -12.37 9.18 -24.02
N TRP A 51 -12.85 9.16 -25.28
CA TRP A 51 -12.72 10.28 -26.22
C TRP A 51 -13.30 11.60 -25.68
N TRP A 52 -14.37 11.54 -24.87
CA TRP A 52 -15.00 12.72 -24.31
C TRP A 52 -14.16 13.36 -23.21
N PHE A 53 -13.39 12.57 -22.46
CA PHE A 53 -12.49 13.06 -21.42
C PHE A 53 -11.27 13.75 -22.05
N GLU A 54 -10.77 13.19 -23.14
CA GLU A 54 -9.78 13.86 -23.99
C GLU A 54 -10.31 15.15 -24.62
N ALA A 55 -11.56 15.15 -25.08
CA ALA A 55 -12.19 16.35 -25.62
C ALA A 55 -12.23 17.48 -24.57
N ILE A 56 -12.46 17.17 -23.29
CA ILE A 56 -12.38 18.16 -22.20
C ILE A 56 -10.96 18.74 -22.11
N MET A 57 -9.91 17.90 -22.16
CA MET A 57 -8.51 18.35 -22.11
C MET A 57 -8.15 19.21 -23.33
N LEU A 58 -8.58 18.82 -24.53
CA LEU A 58 -8.40 19.62 -25.74
C LEU A 58 -9.11 20.98 -25.64
N LEU A 59 -10.34 20.99 -25.11
CA LEU A 59 -11.09 22.23 -24.88
C LEU A 59 -10.41 23.13 -23.86
N PHE A 60 -9.76 22.58 -22.83
CA PHE A 60 -8.91 23.37 -21.92
C PHE A 60 -7.76 24.04 -22.65
N VAL A 61 -7.02 23.31 -23.50
CA VAL A 61 -5.91 23.88 -24.27
C VAL A 61 -6.40 25.02 -25.17
N ILE A 62 -7.49 24.80 -25.93
CA ILE A 62 -8.11 25.81 -26.80
C ILE A 62 -8.55 27.04 -25.98
N ASN A 63 -9.17 26.81 -24.82
CA ASN A 63 -9.65 27.87 -23.93
C ASN A 63 -8.48 28.70 -23.35
N PHE A 64 -7.46 28.05 -22.79
CA PHE A 64 -6.29 28.73 -22.23
C PHE A 64 -5.53 29.50 -23.30
N PHE A 65 -5.34 28.91 -24.49
CA PHE A 65 -4.68 29.57 -25.61
C PHE A 65 -5.47 30.79 -26.08
N GLY A 66 -6.78 30.68 -26.28
CA GLY A 66 -7.61 31.80 -26.69
C GLY A 66 -7.68 32.93 -25.64
N ASN A 67 -7.62 32.60 -24.36
CA ASN A 67 -7.57 33.56 -23.27
C ASN A 67 -6.31 34.43 -23.31
N ILE A 68 -5.17 33.92 -23.84
CA ILE A 68 -3.94 34.70 -24.03
C ILE A 68 -4.22 35.92 -24.90
N PHE A 69 -4.90 35.75 -26.04
CA PHE A 69 -5.19 36.84 -26.96
C PHE A 69 -6.36 37.71 -26.48
N LYS A 70 -7.46 37.08 -26.04
CA LYS A 70 -8.66 37.79 -25.58
C LYS A 70 -8.37 38.77 -24.44
N TYR A 71 -7.50 38.38 -23.51
CA TYR A 71 -7.12 39.23 -22.37
C TYR A 71 -5.79 39.97 -22.59
N ASN A 72 -5.20 39.88 -23.79
CA ASN A 72 -3.92 40.48 -24.14
C ASN A 72 -2.83 40.19 -23.11
N LEU A 73 -2.66 38.90 -22.77
CA LEU A 73 -1.70 38.42 -21.78
C LEU A 73 -0.25 38.57 -22.25
N LEU A 74 -0.02 38.72 -23.56
CA LEU A 74 1.29 39.04 -24.16
C LEU A 74 1.83 40.42 -23.74
N ASN A 75 1.00 41.27 -23.14
CA ASN A 75 1.46 42.53 -22.58
C ASN A 75 2.47 42.30 -21.46
N LYS A 76 3.61 43.03 -21.49
CA LYS A 76 4.66 42.99 -20.46
C LYS A 76 4.15 43.16 -19.02
N ARG A 77 2.99 43.80 -18.80
CA ARG A 77 2.40 43.94 -17.45
C ARG A 77 1.67 42.69 -16.94
N LYS A 78 1.33 41.75 -17.82
CA LYS A 78 0.55 40.53 -17.50
C LYS A 78 1.37 39.25 -17.63
N TRP A 79 2.68 39.38 -17.80
CA TRP A 79 3.59 38.26 -17.97
C TRP A 79 3.46 37.15 -16.89
N PRO A 80 3.17 37.41 -15.59
CA PRO A 80 3.00 36.33 -14.63
C PRO A 80 1.74 35.50 -14.89
N VAL A 81 0.68 36.13 -15.36
CA VAL A 81 -0.58 35.45 -15.73
C VAL A 81 -0.40 34.68 -17.04
N LEU A 82 0.41 35.21 -17.97
CA LEU A 82 0.80 34.50 -19.20
C LEU A 82 1.57 33.22 -18.86
N VAL A 83 2.56 33.29 -17.97
CA VAL A 83 3.34 32.14 -17.50
C VAL A 83 2.42 31.04 -16.96
N LEU A 84 1.43 31.40 -16.14
CA LEU A 84 0.43 30.45 -15.64
C LEU A 84 -0.42 29.82 -16.75
N HIS A 85 -0.77 30.56 -17.82
CA HIS A 85 -1.52 29.96 -18.93
C HIS A 85 -0.64 29.00 -19.73
N LEU A 86 0.60 29.39 -19.98
CA LEU A 86 1.58 28.54 -20.66
C LEU A 86 1.85 27.26 -19.86
N SER A 87 1.94 27.33 -18.53
CA SER A 87 2.16 26.13 -17.72
C SER A 87 1.06 25.09 -17.91
N TRP A 88 -0.22 25.50 -17.87
CA TRP A 88 -1.34 24.57 -18.09
C TRP A 88 -1.33 23.98 -19.50
N ILE A 89 -0.99 24.78 -20.51
CA ILE A 89 -0.87 24.31 -21.90
C ILE A 89 0.25 23.26 -22.02
N PHE A 90 1.44 23.53 -21.47
CA PHE A 90 2.56 22.60 -21.52
C PHE A 90 2.29 21.31 -20.75
N ILE A 91 1.61 21.36 -19.60
CA ILE A 91 1.19 20.17 -18.84
C ILE A 91 0.25 19.30 -19.69
N LEU A 92 -0.78 19.89 -20.30
CA LEU A 92 -1.76 19.15 -21.11
C LEU A 92 -1.16 18.61 -22.42
N LEU A 93 -0.29 19.39 -23.07
CA LEU A 93 0.45 18.91 -24.26
C LEU A 93 1.43 17.79 -23.90
N GLY A 94 2.12 17.91 -22.77
CA GLY A 94 2.98 16.85 -22.26
C GLY A 94 2.21 15.56 -22.03
N ALA A 95 1.07 15.62 -21.34
CA ALA A 95 0.19 14.47 -21.13
C ALA A 95 -0.32 13.84 -22.45
N PHE A 96 -0.61 14.66 -23.47
CA PHE A 96 -0.98 14.18 -24.80
C PHE A 96 0.17 13.42 -25.48
N VAL A 97 1.40 13.96 -25.42
CA VAL A 97 2.60 13.30 -25.95
C VAL A 97 2.84 11.96 -25.25
N THR A 98 2.83 11.95 -23.90
CA THR A 98 3.00 10.75 -23.09
C THR A 98 2.00 9.65 -23.49
N ARG A 99 0.74 10.02 -23.75
CA ARG A 99 -0.30 9.05 -24.07
C ARG A 99 -0.15 8.38 -25.44
N TYR A 100 0.21 9.15 -26.47
CA TYR A 100 0.13 8.72 -27.86
C TYR A 100 1.47 8.33 -28.48
N ILE A 101 2.57 8.88 -27.98
CA ILE A 101 3.91 8.69 -28.54
C ILE A 101 4.73 7.77 -27.64
N SER A 102 4.50 7.84 -26.33
CA SER A 102 5.35 7.18 -25.36
C SER A 102 4.89 5.76 -25.07
N TYR A 103 5.85 4.92 -24.68
CA TYR A 103 5.60 3.54 -24.29
C TYR A 103 6.26 3.25 -22.95
N GLU A 104 5.56 2.43 -22.18
CA GLU A 104 5.90 2.06 -20.82
C GLU A 104 5.82 0.55 -20.69
N GLY A 105 6.55 0.03 -19.72
CA GLY A 105 6.61 -1.39 -19.49
C GLY A 105 7.34 -1.76 -18.21
N VAL A 106 7.57 -3.06 -18.08
CA VAL A 106 8.21 -3.68 -16.92
C VAL A 106 9.31 -4.61 -17.43
N MET A 107 10.46 -4.53 -16.79
CA MET A 107 11.64 -5.34 -17.03
C MET A 107 11.96 -6.10 -15.75
N SER A 108 11.88 -7.43 -15.79
CA SER A 108 12.30 -8.28 -14.68
C SER A 108 13.69 -8.83 -15.00
N ILE A 109 14.63 -8.74 -14.06
CA ILE A 109 16.00 -9.23 -14.23
C ILE A 109 16.37 -10.04 -12.99
N ARG A 110 16.81 -11.29 -13.18
CA ARG A 110 17.38 -12.12 -12.12
C ARG A 110 18.82 -11.75 -11.85
N GLU A 111 19.30 -11.97 -10.64
CA GLU A 111 20.69 -11.69 -10.29
C GLU A 111 21.67 -12.46 -11.19
N GLY A 112 22.71 -11.77 -11.65
CA GLY A 112 23.67 -12.27 -12.63
C GLY A 112 23.18 -12.28 -14.08
N ALA A 113 21.86 -12.20 -14.32
CA ALA A 113 21.28 -12.20 -15.65
C ALA A 113 21.45 -10.84 -16.35
N THR A 114 21.48 -10.89 -17.68
CA THR A 114 21.56 -9.71 -18.55
C THR A 114 20.35 -9.70 -19.45
N GLU A 115 19.57 -8.63 -19.39
CA GLU A 115 18.36 -8.44 -20.18
C GLU A 115 18.51 -7.25 -21.12
N ASN A 116 17.94 -7.38 -22.32
CA ASN A 116 17.90 -6.32 -23.32
C ASN A 116 16.49 -6.09 -23.85
N SER A 117 15.46 -6.63 -23.19
CA SER A 117 14.07 -6.47 -23.59
C SER A 117 13.15 -6.30 -22.39
N PHE A 118 12.00 -5.69 -22.60
CA PHE A 118 11.00 -5.48 -21.55
C PHE A 118 9.58 -5.68 -22.07
N LEU A 119 8.65 -5.97 -21.16
CA LEU A 119 7.25 -6.21 -21.49
C LEU A 119 6.44 -4.93 -21.40
N SER A 120 5.58 -4.66 -22.38
CA SER A 120 4.72 -3.49 -22.38
C SER A 120 3.70 -3.51 -21.24
N GLU A 121 3.39 -2.33 -20.72
CA GLU A 121 2.34 -2.14 -19.71
C GLU A 121 0.94 -2.42 -20.28
N LYS A 122 0.74 -2.07 -21.55
CA LYS A 122 -0.47 -2.37 -22.33
C LYS A 122 -0.50 -3.83 -22.77
N THR A 123 -1.71 -4.39 -22.86
CA THR A 123 -1.96 -5.72 -23.41
C THR A 123 -2.37 -5.61 -24.89
N TYR A 124 -1.97 -6.57 -25.70
CA TYR A 124 -2.23 -6.60 -27.13
C TYR A 124 -2.88 -7.93 -27.54
N LEU A 125 -3.78 -7.84 -28.52
CA LEU A 125 -4.14 -8.97 -29.35
C LEU A 125 -3.30 -8.90 -30.63
N THR A 126 -2.36 -9.82 -30.78
CA THR A 126 -1.52 -9.96 -31.97
C THR A 126 -2.08 -11.06 -32.84
N VAL A 127 -2.36 -10.76 -34.11
CA VAL A 127 -2.89 -11.69 -35.10
C VAL A 127 -2.02 -11.62 -36.35
N TYR A 128 -1.48 -12.76 -36.75
CA TYR A 128 -0.91 -12.96 -38.08
C TYR A 128 -1.84 -13.86 -38.89
N ILE A 129 -2.08 -13.46 -40.13
CA ILE A 129 -2.87 -14.21 -41.11
C ILE A 129 -1.93 -14.53 -42.26
N ASP A 130 -1.79 -15.81 -42.53
CA ASP A 130 -1.01 -16.38 -43.61
C ASP A 130 -1.93 -17.22 -44.51
N GLY A 131 -1.55 -17.37 -45.77
CA GLY A 131 -2.31 -18.10 -46.79
C GLY A 131 -1.57 -18.08 -48.11
N ASP A 132 -2.28 -18.22 -49.22
CA ASP A 132 -1.75 -18.31 -50.58
C ASP A 132 -1.61 -16.94 -51.30
N TYR A 133 -1.84 -15.84 -50.59
CA TYR A 133 -1.77 -14.52 -51.19
C TYR A 133 -0.32 -14.07 -51.41
N GLU A 134 0.04 -13.87 -52.69
CA GLU A 134 1.38 -13.48 -53.10
C GLU A 134 1.42 -12.09 -53.76
N ILE A 135 2.52 -11.37 -53.51
CA ILE A 135 2.91 -10.18 -54.27
C ILE A 135 4.32 -10.42 -54.80
N ASP A 136 4.52 -10.29 -56.11
CA ASP A 136 5.81 -10.53 -56.78
C ASP A 136 6.43 -11.91 -56.48
N GLY A 137 5.59 -12.95 -56.31
CA GLY A 137 6.00 -14.32 -56.03
C GLY A 137 6.45 -14.59 -54.59
N GLN A 138 6.17 -13.66 -53.66
CA GLN A 138 6.40 -13.84 -52.23
C GLN A 138 5.07 -13.94 -51.47
N LEU A 139 4.93 -14.98 -50.64
CA LEU A 139 3.79 -15.13 -49.74
C LEU A 139 3.76 -13.99 -48.73
N MET A 140 2.61 -13.34 -48.63
CA MET A 140 2.44 -12.16 -47.81
C MET A 140 1.74 -12.52 -46.50
N ARG A 141 2.37 -12.17 -45.38
CA ARG A 141 1.75 -12.21 -44.05
C ARG A 141 1.00 -10.91 -43.76
N LYS A 142 -0.23 -11.00 -43.27
CA LYS A 142 -0.95 -9.84 -42.74
C LYS A 142 -0.87 -9.80 -41.22
N ALA A 143 -0.14 -8.81 -40.70
CA ALA A 143 0.01 -8.59 -39.26
C ALA A 143 -0.91 -7.49 -38.73
N ARG A 144 -1.59 -7.79 -37.61
CA ARG A 144 -2.36 -6.83 -36.82
C ARG A 144 -2.01 -6.96 -35.34
N GLU A 145 -1.61 -5.85 -34.76
CA GLU A 145 -1.37 -5.71 -33.32
C GLU A 145 -2.32 -4.64 -32.81
N VAL A 146 -3.31 -5.05 -32.01
CA VAL A 146 -4.33 -4.13 -31.49
C VAL A 146 -4.21 -4.06 -29.97
N PRO A 147 -4.02 -2.85 -29.38
CA PRO A 147 -4.05 -2.71 -27.94
C PRO A 147 -5.47 -3.01 -27.43
N VAL A 148 -5.56 -3.81 -26.37
CA VAL A 148 -6.81 -4.21 -25.73
C VAL A 148 -6.69 -4.00 -24.23
N ASP A 149 -7.80 -3.63 -23.59
CA ASP A 149 -7.85 -3.34 -22.16
C ASP A 149 -9.13 -3.92 -21.57
N PHE A 150 -9.23 -5.25 -21.52
CA PHE A 150 -10.43 -5.97 -21.09
C PHE A 150 -10.58 -6.02 -19.56
N SER A 151 -11.81 -6.24 -19.09
CA SER A 151 -12.18 -6.20 -17.68
C SER A 151 -13.27 -7.22 -17.38
N PRO A 152 -13.20 -7.97 -16.27
CA PRO A 152 -14.32 -8.78 -15.81
C PRO A 152 -15.55 -7.94 -15.43
N ARG A 153 -15.36 -6.64 -15.20
CA ARG A 153 -16.39 -5.71 -14.73
C ARG A 153 -17.07 -4.93 -15.85
N MET A 154 -16.78 -5.25 -17.11
CA MET A 154 -17.43 -4.62 -18.26
C MET A 154 -17.82 -5.63 -19.31
N ASP A 155 -18.84 -5.29 -20.08
CA ASP A 155 -19.20 -6.01 -21.30
C ASP A 155 -18.13 -5.69 -22.35
N ASN A 156 -17.14 -6.57 -22.44
CA ASN A 156 -16.02 -6.39 -23.36
C ASN A 156 -16.50 -6.52 -24.80
N VAL A 157 -16.28 -5.47 -25.60
CA VAL A 157 -16.59 -5.48 -27.03
C VAL A 157 -15.31 -5.31 -27.82
N PHE A 158 -15.04 -6.28 -28.71
CA PHE A 158 -13.94 -6.20 -29.65
C PHE A 158 -14.36 -6.77 -31.00
N ASN A 159 -14.06 -6.03 -32.06
CA ASN A 159 -14.31 -6.44 -33.44
C ASN A 159 -13.19 -5.90 -34.34
N LEU A 160 -12.48 -6.81 -34.99
CA LEU A 160 -11.42 -6.52 -35.93
C LEU A 160 -11.82 -7.07 -37.30
N ASN A 161 -12.03 -6.17 -38.26
CA ASN A 161 -12.26 -6.54 -39.66
C ASN A 161 -10.99 -6.30 -40.46
N VAL A 162 -10.54 -7.32 -41.20
CA VAL A 162 -9.32 -7.30 -42.01
C VAL A 162 -9.63 -7.96 -43.34
N GLU A 163 -8.97 -7.50 -44.40
CA GLU A 163 -9.03 -8.14 -45.71
C GLU A 163 -7.66 -8.79 -46.00
N TYR A 164 -7.69 -10.04 -46.47
CA TYR A 164 -6.51 -10.82 -46.86
C TYR A 164 -6.75 -11.45 -48.23
N GLY A 165 -5.94 -11.11 -49.23
CA GLY A 165 -6.12 -11.64 -50.59
C GLY A 165 -7.49 -11.34 -51.24
N GLY A 166 -8.24 -10.36 -50.74
CA GLY A 166 -9.62 -10.08 -51.17
C GLY A 166 -10.70 -10.70 -50.28
N ASP A 167 -10.33 -11.63 -49.39
CA ASP A 167 -11.28 -12.25 -48.46
C ASP A 167 -11.54 -11.38 -47.23
N PRO A 168 -12.81 -11.03 -46.94
CA PRO A 168 -13.16 -10.33 -45.71
C PRO A 168 -13.11 -11.29 -44.50
N ILE A 169 -12.27 -10.95 -43.53
CA ILE A 169 -12.09 -11.69 -42.29
C ILE A 169 -12.57 -10.83 -41.12
N SER A 170 -13.38 -11.41 -40.23
CA SER A 170 -13.87 -10.76 -39.01
C SER A 170 -13.47 -11.56 -37.78
N ILE A 171 -12.85 -10.89 -36.80
CA ILE A 171 -12.43 -11.45 -35.52
C ILE A 171 -13.17 -10.71 -34.41
N LYS A 172 -14.04 -11.41 -33.69
CA LYS A 172 -14.87 -10.83 -32.62
C LYS A 172 -14.60 -11.52 -31.30
N LEU A 173 -14.54 -10.74 -30.22
CA LEU A 173 -14.53 -11.32 -28.87
C LEU A 173 -15.95 -11.78 -28.52
N THR A 174 -16.09 -13.04 -28.11
CA THR A 174 -17.34 -13.60 -27.61
C THR A 174 -17.36 -13.70 -26.10
N GLU A 175 -16.22 -14.02 -25.48
CA GLU A 175 -16.10 -14.16 -24.02
C GLU A 175 -14.73 -13.72 -23.52
N PHE A 176 -14.71 -13.00 -22.39
CA PHE A 176 -13.51 -12.71 -21.62
C PHE A 176 -13.54 -13.57 -20.34
N ILE A 177 -12.60 -14.51 -20.24
CA ILE A 177 -12.48 -15.45 -19.13
C ILE A 177 -11.50 -14.86 -18.12
N ASN A 178 -12.03 -14.30 -17.04
CA ASN A 178 -11.18 -13.78 -15.97
C ASN A 178 -10.56 -14.93 -15.17
N GLY A 179 -9.24 -14.89 -15.04
CA GLY A 179 -8.48 -15.92 -14.38
C GLY A 179 -8.58 -17.25 -15.12
N ALA A 180 -7.86 -17.40 -16.22
CA ALA A 180 -7.93 -18.58 -17.06
C ALA A 180 -6.74 -19.52 -16.82
N GLU A 181 -6.98 -20.81 -16.99
CA GLU A 181 -5.93 -21.83 -17.08
C GLU A 181 -6.21 -22.74 -18.28
N GLU A 182 -5.15 -23.34 -18.81
CA GLU A 182 -5.31 -24.48 -19.72
C GLU A 182 -5.63 -25.72 -18.87
N ASP A 183 -6.71 -26.42 -19.22
CA ASP A 183 -7.16 -27.65 -18.55
C ASP A 183 -7.79 -28.59 -19.59
N ILE A 184 -8.08 -29.83 -19.19
CA ILE A 184 -8.74 -30.79 -20.06
C ILE A 184 -10.26 -30.56 -20.02
N VAL A 185 -10.87 -30.38 -21.18
CA VAL A 185 -12.33 -30.32 -21.35
C VAL A 185 -12.82 -31.65 -21.90
N TYR A 186 -13.87 -32.20 -21.29
CA TYR A 186 -14.40 -33.51 -21.64
C TYR A 186 -14.87 -33.56 -23.10
N ASP A 187 -14.41 -34.58 -23.83
CA ASP A 187 -14.86 -34.92 -25.18
C ASP A 187 -14.78 -36.45 -25.38
N GLU A 188 -15.81 -37.04 -25.99
CA GLU A 188 -15.90 -38.49 -26.18
C GLU A 188 -14.82 -39.03 -27.13
N ASN A 189 -14.28 -38.19 -28.02
CA ASN A 189 -13.23 -38.53 -28.97
C ASN A 189 -11.82 -38.17 -28.48
N GLY A 190 -11.69 -37.65 -27.25
CA GLY A 190 -10.42 -37.26 -26.65
C GLY A 190 -9.61 -38.41 -26.06
N ASP A 191 -8.38 -38.09 -25.65
CA ASP A 191 -7.52 -39.01 -24.90
C ASP A 191 -7.79 -38.90 -23.40
N TYR A 192 -7.38 -39.91 -22.63
CA TYR A 192 -7.44 -39.86 -21.17
C TYR A 192 -6.25 -39.10 -20.59
N TYR A 193 -6.53 -38.15 -19.70
CA TYR A 193 -5.52 -37.36 -19.01
C TYR A 193 -5.76 -37.30 -17.51
N LEU A 194 -4.68 -37.29 -16.71
CA LEU A 194 -4.71 -37.05 -15.27
C LEU A 194 -3.99 -35.72 -14.94
N LYS A 195 -4.73 -34.78 -14.33
CA LYS A 195 -4.17 -33.51 -13.84
C LYS A 195 -3.44 -33.76 -12.52
N MET A 196 -2.22 -33.25 -12.42
CA MET A 196 -1.42 -33.18 -11.20
C MET A 196 -1.01 -31.74 -10.95
N VAL A 197 -0.98 -31.31 -9.69
CA VAL A 197 -0.54 -29.97 -9.31
C VAL A 197 0.64 -30.12 -8.37
N GLU A 198 1.78 -29.57 -8.77
CA GLU A 198 3.03 -29.63 -8.04
C GLU A 198 3.35 -28.25 -7.44
N SER A 199 3.96 -28.22 -6.26
CA SER A 199 4.29 -26.97 -5.55
C SER A 199 5.77 -26.92 -5.23
N THR A 200 6.60 -26.57 -6.22
CA THR A 200 8.02 -26.24 -6.02
C THR A 200 8.20 -24.72 -5.89
N GLY A 201 8.92 -24.27 -4.85
CA GLY A 201 9.16 -22.83 -4.60
C GLY A 201 7.93 -22.02 -4.14
N GLY A 202 6.82 -22.69 -3.81
CA GLY A 202 5.59 -22.06 -3.29
C GLY A 202 4.59 -21.60 -4.36
N MET A 203 4.91 -21.77 -5.65
CA MET A 203 3.99 -21.53 -6.77
C MET A 203 3.44 -22.87 -7.30
N PRO A 204 2.11 -23.01 -7.48
CA PRO A 204 1.53 -24.23 -8.01
C PRO A 204 1.69 -24.34 -9.53
N HIS A 205 2.22 -25.47 -10.00
CA HIS A 205 2.36 -25.80 -11.42
C HIS A 205 1.44 -26.97 -11.81
N ASN A 206 0.67 -26.79 -12.89
CA ASN A 206 -0.18 -27.85 -13.44
C ASN A 206 0.64 -28.75 -14.36
N HIS A 207 0.53 -30.06 -14.17
CA HIS A 207 1.04 -31.10 -15.04
C HIS A 207 -0.12 -32.00 -15.48
N PHE A 208 0.00 -32.57 -16.68
CA PHE A 208 -1.04 -33.41 -17.26
C PHE A 208 -0.40 -34.67 -17.82
N LEU A 209 -0.73 -35.82 -17.23
CA LEU A 209 -0.28 -37.12 -17.72
C LEU A 209 -1.27 -37.64 -18.75
N LYS A 210 -0.83 -37.86 -19.99
CA LYS A 210 -1.61 -38.58 -20.99
C LYS A 210 -1.54 -40.09 -20.74
N GLU A 211 -2.62 -40.81 -20.95
CA GLU A 211 -2.61 -42.28 -20.89
C GLU A 211 -1.55 -42.87 -21.83
N GLY A 212 -0.77 -43.83 -21.32
CA GLY A 212 0.32 -44.47 -22.05
C GLY A 212 1.61 -43.64 -22.11
N SER A 213 1.64 -42.45 -21.49
CA SER A 213 2.81 -41.56 -21.51
C SER A 213 3.59 -41.56 -20.18
N THR A 214 4.71 -40.84 -20.18
CA THR A 214 5.58 -40.62 -19.04
C THR A 214 6.00 -39.16 -19.02
N GLU A 215 5.90 -38.52 -17.86
CA GLU A 215 6.34 -37.14 -17.65
C GLU A 215 7.45 -37.11 -16.60
N ASN A 216 8.44 -36.24 -16.81
CA ASN A 216 9.50 -35.98 -15.84
C ASN A 216 9.21 -34.68 -15.12
N ILE A 217 8.93 -34.76 -13.82
CA ILE A 217 8.60 -33.61 -12.99
C ILE A 217 9.70 -33.47 -11.95
N HIS A 218 10.57 -32.48 -12.14
CA HIS A 218 11.70 -32.17 -11.25
C HIS A 218 12.62 -33.37 -10.93
N GLY A 219 12.84 -34.25 -11.91
CA GLY A 219 13.74 -35.41 -11.78
C GLY A 219 13.05 -36.70 -11.32
N ILE A 220 11.73 -36.67 -11.10
CA ILE A 220 10.91 -37.85 -10.80
C ILE A 220 10.04 -38.17 -12.01
N LEU A 221 10.06 -39.43 -12.43
CA LEU A 221 9.20 -39.91 -13.51
C LEU A 221 7.83 -40.29 -12.98
N TYR A 222 6.79 -39.76 -13.61
CA TYR A 222 5.39 -40.10 -13.37
C TYR A 222 4.81 -40.76 -14.62
N THR A 223 4.06 -41.84 -14.46
CA THR A 223 3.43 -42.56 -15.59
C THR A 223 1.94 -42.72 -15.37
N LEU A 224 1.17 -42.83 -16.46
CA LEU A 224 -0.26 -43.15 -16.42
C LEU A 224 -0.54 -44.36 -17.33
N ASN A 225 -0.98 -45.48 -16.74
CA ASN A 225 -1.19 -46.77 -17.45
C ASN A 225 0.03 -47.23 -18.29
N ASN A 226 1.25 -46.83 -17.88
CA ASN A 226 2.49 -47.20 -18.56
C ASN A 226 3.56 -47.55 -17.50
N TYR A 227 3.60 -48.82 -17.07
CA TYR A 227 4.47 -49.21 -15.96
C TYR A 227 5.95 -49.07 -16.32
N ILE A 228 6.70 -48.31 -15.51
CA ILE A 228 8.16 -48.16 -15.59
C ILE A 228 8.78 -48.41 -14.22
N GLU A 229 9.78 -49.29 -14.18
CA GLU A 229 10.53 -49.57 -12.96
C GLU A 229 11.29 -48.31 -12.49
N GLY A 230 11.12 -47.95 -11.22
CA GLY A 230 11.73 -46.75 -10.65
C GLY A 230 10.98 -45.42 -10.89
N ALA A 231 9.81 -45.46 -11.53
CA ALA A 231 8.90 -44.32 -11.67
C ALA A 231 7.73 -44.38 -10.67
N VAL A 232 7.09 -43.25 -10.39
CA VAL A 232 5.78 -43.21 -9.71
C VAL A 232 4.71 -43.61 -10.73
N ASN A 233 4.19 -44.81 -10.57
CA ASN A 233 3.24 -45.42 -11.50
C ASN A 233 1.81 -45.17 -11.07
N LEU A 234 1.02 -44.53 -11.93
CA LEU A 234 -0.40 -44.28 -11.72
C LEU A 234 -1.21 -45.14 -12.69
N THR A 235 -2.23 -45.82 -12.19
CA THR A 235 -3.14 -46.62 -13.02
C THR A 235 -4.58 -46.31 -12.67
N PHE A 236 -5.49 -46.54 -13.62
CA PHE A 236 -6.93 -46.46 -13.36
C PHE A 236 -7.66 -47.65 -13.95
N ASP A 237 -8.75 -48.06 -13.31
CA ASP A 237 -9.61 -49.16 -13.76
C ASP A 237 -10.80 -48.66 -14.62
N ASP A 238 -11.61 -49.60 -15.11
CA ASP A 238 -12.83 -49.30 -15.89
C ASP A 238 -13.88 -48.49 -15.09
N GLN A 239 -13.77 -48.43 -13.76
CA GLN A 239 -14.61 -47.64 -12.86
C GLN A 239 -13.97 -46.28 -12.50
N GLN A 240 -12.84 -45.93 -13.12
CA GLN A 240 -12.04 -44.72 -12.87
C GLN A 240 -11.44 -44.62 -11.45
N ASN A 241 -11.32 -45.73 -10.73
CA ASN A 241 -10.57 -45.74 -9.48
C ASN A 241 -9.09 -45.61 -9.79
N LEU A 242 -8.41 -44.65 -9.15
CA LEU A 242 -6.99 -44.38 -9.34
C LEU A 242 -6.15 -45.14 -8.31
N TYR A 243 -5.05 -45.71 -8.75
CA TYR A 243 -4.07 -46.39 -7.93
C TYR A 243 -2.69 -45.75 -8.12
N ILE A 244 -1.89 -45.76 -7.06
CA ILE A 244 -0.53 -45.23 -7.05
C ILE A 244 0.44 -46.29 -6.54
N ASN A 245 1.56 -46.45 -7.25
CA ASN A 245 2.70 -47.25 -6.83
C ASN A 245 3.96 -46.38 -6.93
N SER A 246 4.55 -46.05 -5.78
CA SER A 246 5.72 -45.17 -5.70
C SER A 246 6.98 -45.94 -5.30
N PRO A 247 8.15 -45.70 -5.93
CA PRO A 247 9.42 -46.29 -5.53
C PRO A 247 10.04 -45.59 -4.30
N PHE A 248 9.37 -44.55 -3.80
CA PHE A 248 9.71 -43.78 -2.61
C PHE A 248 8.62 -43.92 -1.56
N ASP A 249 9.02 -43.91 -0.30
CA ASP A 249 8.08 -43.69 0.80
C ASP A 249 7.54 -42.25 0.75
N GLY A 250 6.30 -42.07 1.18
CA GLY A 250 5.68 -40.77 1.23
C GLY A 250 4.58 -40.67 2.28
N GLU A 251 4.07 -39.47 2.47
CA GLU A 251 2.91 -39.21 3.30
C GLU A 251 1.86 -38.44 2.50
N TYR A 252 0.59 -38.58 2.88
CA TYR A 252 -0.47 -37.81 2.26
C TYR A 252 -1.43 -37.26 3.30
N MET A 253 -2.02 -36.11 2.99
CA MET A 253 -3.07 -35.49 3.79
C MET A 253 -4.26 -35.13 2.90
N VAL A 254 -5.42 -35.71 3.17
CA VAL A 254 -6.66 -35.41 2.45
C VAL A 254 -7.16 -34.02 2.89
N MET A 255 -7.29 -33.09 1.95
CA MET A 255 -7.52 -31.68 2.29
C MET A 255 -8.91 -31.40 2.91
N ALA A 256 -9.92 -32.21 2.57
CA ALA A 256 -11.29 -31.97 3.01
C ALA A 256 -11.53 -32.27 4.50
N ASN A 257 -10.84 -33.26 5.05
CA ASN A 257 -11.02 -33.73 6.43
C ASN A 257 -9.71 -33.73 7.24
N MET A 258 -8.59 -33.29 6.64
CA MET A 258 -7.25 -33.26 7.22
C MET A 258 -6.73 -34.64 7.69
N SER A 259 -7.32 -35.74 7.20
CA SER A 259 -6.85 -37.08 7.55
C SER A 259 -5.50 -37.37 6.90
N GLN A 260 -4.56 -37.89 7.67
CA GLN A 260 -3.22 -38.24 7.22
C GLN A 260 -3.09 -39.75 6.98
N GLY A 261 -2.24 -40.12 6.03
CA GLY A 261 -1.86 -41.50 5.75
C GLY A 261 -0.43 -41.57 5.22
N VAL A 262 0.07 -42.80 5.10
CA VAL A 262 1.43 -43.10 4.62
C VAL A 262 1.31 -43.86 3.31
N LEU A 263 2.16 -43.50 2.35
CA LEU A 263 2.34 -44.21 1.08
C LEU A 263 3.58 -45.10 1.22
N ASN A 264 3.38 -46.42 1.25
CA ASN A 264 4.49 -47.36 1.41
C ASN A 264 5.21 -47.59 0.08
N LYS A 265 6.54 -47.60 0.12
CA LYS A 265 7.37 -47.89 -1.05
C LYS A 265 7.01 -49.22 -1.73
N ASN A 266 6.92 -49.20 -3.05
CA ASN A 266 6.63 -50.31 -3.96
C ASN A 266 5.29 -51.03 -3.69
N SER A 267 4.40 -50.43 -2.91
CA SER A 267 3.03 -50.92 -2.68
C SER A 267 2.06 -50.23 -3.63
N THR A 268 1.11 -50.98 -4.17
CA THR A 268 0.00 -50.40 -4.95
C THR A 268 -1.15 -50.08 -4.01
N GLU A 269 -1.43 -48.79 -3.86
CA GLU A 269 -2.45 -48.28 -2.95
C GLU A 269 -3.50 -47.45 -3.71
N LEU A 270 -4.70 -47.31 -3.14
CA LEU A 270 -5.74 -46.46 -3.71
C LEU A 270 -5.32 -44.98 -3.57
N LEU A 271 -5.33 -44.25 -4.67
CA LEU A 271 -5.02 -42.83 -4.68
C LEU A 271 -6.22 -42.01 -4.19
N ASN A 272 -5.98 -41.17 -3.19
CA ASN A 272 -6.96 -40.23 -2.70
C ASN A 272 -6.88 -38.92 -3.50
N LEU A 273 -7.94 -38.60 -4.22
CA LEU A 273 -8.06 -37.30 -4.88
C LEU A 273 -8.13 -36.17 -3.85
N ARG A 274 -7.67 -34.98 -4.24
CA ARG A 274 -7.64 -33.78 -3.38
C ARG A 274 -6.89 -34.03 -2.06
N ALA A 275 -5.89 -34.90 -2.10
CA ALA A 275 -4.91 -35.07 -1.05
C ALA A 275 -3.57 -34.48 -1.49
N ARG A 276 -2.85 -33.86 -0.55
CA ARG A 276 -1.47 -33.42 -0.73
C ARG A 276 -0.55 -34.58 -0.38
N TYR A 277 0.12 -35.12 -1.39
CA TYR A 277 1.16 -36.12 -1.26
C TYR A 277 2.52 -35.44 -1.12
N ILE A 278 3.37 -35.97 -0.24
CA ILE A 278 4.78 -35.63 -0.13
C ILE A 278 5.56 -36.89 -0.50
N ILE A 279 6.12 -36.92 -1.71
CA ILE A 279 6.87 -38.06 -2.25
C ILE A 279 8.26 -37.56 -2.61
N ASN A 280 9.31 -38.11 -1.99
CA ASN A 280 10.70 -37.69 -2.23
C ASN A 280 10.89 -36.15 -2.12
N ASN A 281 10.38 -35.56 -1.04
CA ASN A 281 10.33 -34.11 -0.77
C ASN A 281 9.53 -33.25 -1.77
N GLN A 282 8.83 -33.84 -2.74
CA GLN A 282 7.96 -33.13 -3.67
C GLN A 282 6.50 -33.11 -3.18
N GLN A 283 5.88 -31.93 -3.19
CA GLN A 283 4.46 -31.77 -2.84
C GLN A 283 3.59 -31.84 -4.09
N VAL A 284 2.75 -32.88 -4.20
CA VAL A 284 1.88 -33.11 -5.37
C VAL A 284 0.42 -33.31 -4.93
N VAL A 285 -0.51 -32.76 -5.70
CA VAL A 285 -1.96 -32.91 -5.50
C VAL A 285 -2.61 -33.42 -6.78
N PHE A 286 -3.56 -34.35 -6.64
CA PHE A 286 -4.39 -34.86 -7.73
C PHE A 286 -5.82 -34.31 -7.59
N PRO A 287 -6.15 -33.16 -8.20
CA PRO A 287 -7.39 -32.44 -7.89
C PRO A 287 -8.67 -33.06 -8.47
N LYS A 288 -8.55 -33.81 -9.57
CA LYS A 288 -9.66 -34.35 -10.37
C LYS A 288 -9.36 -35.79 -10.80
N PRO A 289 -10.38 -36.63 -11.05
CA PRO A 289 -10.18 -37.94 -11.66
C PRO A 289 -9.65 -37.82 -13.10
N VAL A 290 -9.30 -38.96 -13.70
CA VAL A 290 -8.92 -39.02 -15.12
C VAL A 290 -10.05 -38.48 -15.99
N THR A 291 -9.73 -37.54 -16.86
CA THR A 291 -10.69 -36.89 -17.75
C THR A 291 -10.37 -37.27 -19.19
N LYS A 292 -11.39 -37.72 -19.94
CA LYS A 292 -11.29 -38.00 -21.37
C LYS A 292 -11.57 -36.73 -22.16
N GLY A 293 -10.65 -36.22 -22.96
CA GLY A 293 -10.84 -34.94 -23.62
C GLY A 293 -9.63 -34.38 -24.37
N PHE A 294 -9.65 -33.07 -24.62
CA PHE A 294 -8.56 -32.30 -25.22
C PHE A 294 -8.25 -31.07 -24.36
N PHE A 295 -7.07 -30.47 -24.55
CA PHE A 295 -6.71 -29.21 -23.91
C PHE A 295 -7.52 -28.04 -24.45
N ASP A 296 -8.14 -27.29 -23.55
CA ASP A 296 -8.78 -26.02 -23.86
C ASP A 296 -8.64 -25.06 -22.66
N ILE A 297 -8.99 -23.81 -22.88
CA ILE A 297 -8.86 -22.77 -21.86
C ILE A 297 -10.18 -22.65 -21.09
N VAL A 298 -10.06 -22.73 -19.77
CA VAL A 298 -11.18 -22.70 -18.82
C VAL A 298 -10.93 -21.68 -17.72
N LYS A 299 -11.99 -21.32 -16.98
CA LYS A 299 -11.86 -20.48 -15.80
C LYS A 299 -11.16 -21.26 -14.68
N LYS A 300 -10.05 -20.71 -14.18
CA LYS A 300 -9.33 -21.20 -13.00
C LYS A 300 -10.22 -21.07 -11.76
N SER A 301 -10.02 -21.95 -10.78
CA SER A 301 -10.75 -21.89 -9.50
C SER A 301 -10.52 -20.56 -8.79
N GLU A 302 -11.58 -19.95 -8.24
CA GLU A 302 -11.51 -18.68 -7.51
C GLU A 302 -10.66 -18.73 -6.23
N LEU A 303 -10.38 -19.94 -5.72
CA LEU A 303 -9.50 -20.16 -4.57
C LEU A 303 -8.01 -19.99 -4.91
N LEU A 304 -7.65 -20.07 -6.19
CA LEU A 304 -6.28 -19.93 -6.67
C LEU A 304 -6.13 -18.56 -7.32
N LYS A 305 -5.09 -17.81 -6.94
CA LYS A 305 -4.72 -16.60 -7.69
C LYS A 305 -4.41 -17.00 -9.14
N SER A 306 -4.98 -16.27 -10.09
CA SER A 306 -4.68 -16.45 -11.50
C SER A 306 -3.71 -15.38 -11.96
N ASP A 307 -2.70 -15.81 -12.69
CA ASP A 307 -1.66 -14.92 -13.24
C ASP A 307 -1.99 -14.52 -14.68
N GLN A 308 -2.98 -15.18 -15.31
CA GLN A 308 -3.40 -14.95 -16.69
C GLN A 308 -4.93 -14.97 -16.84
N ASP A 309 -5.43 -14.38 -17.92
CA ASP A 309 -6.82 -14.35 -18.36
C ASP A 309 -6.97 -15.13 -19.68
N GLY A 310 -8.20 -15.28 -20.18
CA GLY A 310 -8.50 -15.97 -21.44
C GLY A 310 -9.45 -15.17 -22.33
N LEU A 311 -9.29 -15.31 -23.64
CA LEU A 311 -10.19 -14.75 -24.65
C LEU A 311 -10.82 -15.88 -25.45
N GLU A 312 -12.13 -15.85 -25.64
CA GLU A 312 -12.80 -16.59 -26.71
C GLU A 312 -13.05 -15.67 -27.90
N LEU A 313 -12.51 -16.03 -29.06
CA LEU A 313 -12.62 -15.28 -30.30
C LEU A 313 -13.44 -16.08 -31.32
N LEU A 314 -14.40 -15.41 -31.96
CA LEU A 314 -15.10 -15.91 -33.13
C LEU A 314 -14.42 -15.35 -34.38
N ILE A 315 -13.83 -16.23 -35.18
CA ILE A 315 -13.11 -15.89 -36.41
C ILE A 315 -13.96 -16.37 -37.58
N SER A 316 -14.38 -15.43 -38.42
CA SER A 316 -15.21 -15.67 -39.59
C SER A 316 -14.44 -15.32 -40.86
N THR A 317 -14.33 -16.31 -41.74
CA THR A 317 -13.92 -16.18 -43.15
C THR A 317 -15.17 -16.34 -44.04
N PRO A 318 -15.07 -16.11 -45.37
CA PRO A 318 -16.20 -16.36 -46.28
C PRO A 318 -16.68 -17.81 -46.30
N VAL A 319 -15.80 -18.75 -45.97
CA VAL A 319 -16.06 -20.20 -46.07
C VAL A 319 -16.45 -20.79 -44.71
N GLU A 320 -15.75 -20.41 -43.65
CA GLU A 320 -15.86 -21.04 -42.33
C GLU A 320 -15.87 -20.01 -41.21
N THR A 321 -16.61 -20.31 -40.13
CA THR A 321 -16.52 -19.59 -38.86
C THR A 321 -16.13 -20.54 -37.74
N LYS A 322 -15.13 -20.17 -36.93
CA LYS A 322 -14.56 -21.00 -35.87
C LYS A 322 -14.38 -20.21 -34.56
N ARG A 323 -14.64 -20.87 -33.43
CA ARG A 323 -14.34 -20.33 -32.09
C ARG A 323 -12.96 -20.80 -31.66
N VAL A 324 -12.16 -19.89 -31.13
CA VAL A 324 -10.82 -20.19 -30.63
C VAL A 324 -10.59 -19.48 -29.31
N ARG A 325 -10.11 -20.22 -28.32
CA ARG A 325 -9.67 -19.66 -27.05
C ARG A 325 -8.16 -19.43 -27.02
N VAL A 326 -7.73 -18.31 -26.44
CA VAL A 326 -6.32 -17.92 -26.27
C VAL A 326 -6.10 -17.43 -24.85
N ILE A 327 -5.04 -17.92 -24.20
CA ILE A 327 -4.67 -17.59 -22.81
C ILE A 327 -3.54 -16.56 -22.81
N GLY A 328 -3.60 -15.63 -21.87
CA GLY A 328 -2.57 -14.64 -21.61
C GLY A 328 -3.13 -13.41 -20.91
N GLY A 329 -2.44 -12.29 -20.97
CA GLY A 329 -2.84 -11.10 -20.23
C GLY A 329 -1.70 -10.12 -19.98
N LYS A 330 -1.95 -9.14 -19.12
CA LYS A 330 -0.95 -8.13 -18.76
C LYS A 330 0.25 -8.80 -18.08
N GLY A 331 1.46 -8.43 -18.51
CA GLY A 331 2.71 -8.96 -17.96
C GLY A 331 3.10 -10.35 -18.50
N THR A 332 2.39 -10.87 -19.50
CA THR A 332 2.65 -12.20 -20.07
C THR A 332 2.98 -12.10 -21.56
N ASN A 333 3.88 -12.95 -22.05
CA ASN A 333 4.21 -13.06 -23.46
C ASN A 333 4.26 -14.54 -23.86
N ASN A 334 3.09 -15.19 -23.84
CA ASN A 334 2.94 -16.61 -24.14
C ASN A 334 3.32 -16.93 -25.59
N ALA A 335 3.55 -18.22 -25.88
CA ALA A 335 3.71 -18.69 -27.26
C ALA A 335 2.46 -18.39 -28.10
N PHE A 336 2.64 -18.25 -29.41
CA PHE A 336 1.52 -18.05 -30.33
C PHE A 336 0.70 -19.34 -30.48
N LYS A 337 -0.63 -19.21 -30.51
CA LYS A 337 -1.54 -20.29 -30.89
C LYS A 337 -1.80 -20.23 -32.38
N THR A 338 -1.49 -21.32 -33.08
CA THR A 338 -1.64 -21.44 -34.54
C THR A 338 -2.77 -22.39 -34.87
N PHE A 339 -3.64 -22.03 -35.81
CA PHE A 339 -4.75 -22.86 -36.26
C PHE A 339 -5.24 -22.42 -37.65
N ARG A 340 -5.86 -23.33 -38.39
CA ARG A 340 -6.46 -23.05 -39.70
C ARG A 340 -7.96 -22.79 -39.59
N VAL A 341 -8.45 -21.85 -40.40
CA VAL A 341 -9.89 -21.56 -40.64
C VAL A 341 -10.06 -21.34 -42.13
N GLY A 342 -10.82 -22.19 -42.81
CA GLY A 342 -10.87 -22.22 -44.28
C GLY A 342 -9.49 -22.49 -44.89
N GLU A 343 -9.05 -21.60 -45.78
CA GLU A 343 -7.75 -21.68 -46.47
C GLU A 343 -6.65 -20.82 -45.83
N GLN A 344 -6.95 -20.14 -44.72
CA GLN A 344 -6.01 -19.26 -44.04
C GLN A 344 -5.51 -19.84 -42.71
N ASP A 345 -4.22 -19.67 -42.47
CA ASP A 345 -3.56 -20.01 -41.21
C ASP A 345 -3.48 -18.76 -40.31
N PHE A 346 -4.03 -18.88 -39.11
CA PHE A 346 -4.06 -17.82 -38.12
C PHE A 346 -3.07 -18.13 -36.99
N THR A 347 -2.25 -17.13 -36.65
CA THR A 347 -1.31 -17.19 -35.53
C THR A 347 -1.65 -16.06 -34.56
N ILE A 348 -2.23 -16.41 -33.40
CA ILE A 348 -2.78 -15.44 -32.44
C ILE A 348 -2.09 -15.51 -31.08
N ARG A 349 -1.86 -14.34 -30.46
CA ARG A 349 -1.39 -14.21 -29.08
C ARG A 349 -2.11 -13.08 -28.37
N TYR A 350 -2.47 -13.31 -27.11
CA TYR A 350 -2.99 -12.31 -26.20
C TYR A 350 -1.96 -12.08 -25.08
N GLY A 351 -1.45 -10.86 -24.93
CA GLY A 351 -0.44 -10.58 -23.90
C GLY A 351 0.26 -9.23 -24.06
N SER A 352 1.21 -8.96 -23.16
CA SER A 352 2.14 -7.84 -23.27
C SER A 352 3.09 -8.05 -24.46
N LYS A 353 3.40 -6.96 -25.15
CA LYS A 353 4.36 -6.91 -26.25
C LYS A 353 5.79 -6.82 -25.69
N VAL A 354 6.73 -7.49 -26.34
CA VAL A 354 8.16 -7.34 -26.06
C VAL A 354 8.71 -6.14 -26.83
N TYR A 355 9.41 -5.26 -26.13
CA TYR A 355 10.20 -4.18 -26.71
C TYR A 355 11.68 -4.42 -26.46
N ASP A 356 12.47 -4.41 -27.53
CA ASP A 356 13.92 -4.53 -27.45
C ASP A 356 14.56 -3.17 -27.14
N LEU A 357 15.61 -3.20 -26.32
CA LEU A 357 16.47 -2.08 -26.02
C LEU A 357 17.69 -2.06 -26.94
N PRO A 358 18.22 -0.87 -27.26
CA PRO A 358 19.45 -0.73 -28.02
C PRO A 358 20.72 -0.88 -27.15
N PHE A 359 20.61 -1.48 -25.97
CA PHE A 359 21.65 -1.77 -24.98
C PHE A 359 21.14 -2.85 -24.02
N SER A 360 22.01 -3.44 -23.21
CA SER A 360 21.61 -4.45 -22.21
C SER A 360 21.84 -3.93 -20.80
N ILE A 361 21.07 -4.46 -19.85
CA ILE A 361 21.23 -4.20 -18.41
C ILE A 361 21.49 -5.54 -17.74
N LYS A 362 22.59 -5.63 -17.02
CA LYS A 362 22.89 -6.76 -16.14
C LYS A 362 22.55 -6.39 -14.70
N LEU A 363 21.81 -7.24 -14.01
CA LEU A 363 21.67 -7.13 -12.55
C LEU A 363 22.89 -7.80 -11.91
N ASN A 364 23.70 -7.04 -11.18
CA ASN A 364 24.83 -7.58 -10.44
C ASN A 364 24.39 -8.10 -9.08
N ASP A 365 23.57 -7.32 -8.38
CA ASP A 365 23.14 -7.58 -7.01
C ASP A 365 21.82 -6.85 -6.73
N PHE A 366 20.86 -7.51 -6.11
CA PHE A 366 19.64 -6.90 -5.59
C PHE A 366 19.74 -6.81 -4.06
N ILE A 367 19.62 -5.59 -3.55
CA ILE A 367 19.80 -5.29 -2.13
C ILE A 367 18.45 -4.88 -1.56
N ALA A 368 17.92 -5.68 -0.63
CA ALA A 368 16.73 -5.34 0.13
C ALA A 368 17.07 -5.23 1.62
N GLU A 369 17.11 -4.00 2.13
CA GLU A 369 17.38 -3.76 3.54
C GLU A 369 16.08 -3.96 4.35
N LYS A 370 16.18 -4.71 5.44
CA LYS A 370 15.06 -4.97 6.35
C LYS A 370 15.13 -4.04 7.56
N TYR A 371 13.99 -3.77 8.18
CA TYR A 371 14.01 -3.15 9.50
C TYR A 371 14.54 -4.17 10.53
N PRO A 372 15.36 -3.72 11.51
CA PRO A 372 15.92 -4.62 12.52
C PRO A 372 14.87 -5.48 13.21
N GLY A 373 15.12 -6.78 13.37
CA GLY A 373 14.17 -7.70 14.01
C GLY A 373 12.88 -7.98 13.24
N THR A 374 12.86 -7.72 11.91
CA THR A 374 11.74 -8.05 11.02
C THR A 374 12.20 -8.91 9.83
N ASP A 375 11.38 -9.90 9.45
CA ASP A 375 11.71 -10.79 8.32
C ASP A 375 11.09 -10.35 6.99
N LYS A 376 10.01 -9.56 7.05
CA LYS A 376 9.17 -9.18 5.90
C LYS A 376 8.92 -7.67 5.80
N SER A 377 9.61 -6.86 6.60
CA SER A 377 9.48 -5.40 6.55
C SER A 377 10.76 -4.80 5.97
N TYR A 378 10.67 -4.31 4.74
CA TYR A 378 11.79 -3.70 4.04
C TYR A 378 11.84 -2.19 4.29
N SER A 379 13.01 -1.68 4.65
CA SER A 379 13.29 -0.26 4.84
C SER A 379 13.70 0.41 3.52
N SER A 380 14.43 -0.31 2.67
CA SER A 380 14.84 0.15 1.35
C SER A 380 15.10 -1.03 0.41
N PHE A 381 15.03 -0.80 -0.89
CA PHE A 381 15.45 -1.76 -1.90
C PHE A 381 16.13 -1.05 -3.06
N ALA A 382 17.18 -1.68 -3.58
CA ALA A 382 18.06 -1.15 -4.60
C ALA A 382 18.57 -2.26 -5.53
N SER A 383 18.84 -1.90 -6.77
CA SER A 383 19.48 -2.78 -7.75
C SER A 383 20.82 -2.19 -8.17
N GLU A 384 21.90 -2.94 -7.98
CA GLU A 384 23.20 -2.64 -8.57
C GLU A 384 23.23 -3.23 -9.98
N VAL A 385 23.29 -2.36 -11.00
CA VAL A 385 23.23 -2.79 -12.39
C VAL A 385 24.44 -2.32 -13.19
N THR A 386 24.86 -3.12 -14.17
CA THR A 386 25.80 -2.68 -15.20
C THR A 386 25.04 -2.45 -16.50
N VAL A 387 25.17 -1.25 -17.05
CA VAL A 387 24.66 -0.92 -18.38
C VAL A 387 25.71 -1.32 -19.41
N ILE A 388 25.37 -2.22 -20.31
CA ILE A 388 26.26 -2.78 -21.33
C ILE A 388 25.87 -2.22 -22.70
N ASP A 389 26.76 -1.39 -23.24
CA ASP A 389 26.67 -0.76 -24.55
C ASP A 389 28.10 -0.47 -25.06
N LYS A 390 28.28 0.46 -26.00
CA LYS A 390 29.61 0.96 -26.41
C LYS A 390 30.47 1.45 -25.24
N GLU A 391 29.85 2.14 -24.28
CA GLU A 391 30.44 2.51 -23.00
C GLU A 391 29.72 1.72 -21.92
N THR A 392 30.47 0.94 -21.14
CA THR A 392 29.93 0.13 -20.05
C THR A 392 30.17 0.87 -18.72
N PHE A 393 29.13 0.97 -17.90
CA PHE A 393 29.22 1.62 -16.59
C PHE A 393 28.26 0.99 -15.58
N ASP A 394 28.63 1.08 -14.31
CA ASP A 394 27.81 0.61 -13.20
C ASP A 394 26.91 1.73 -12.68
N TYR A 395 25.71 1.37 -12.23
CA TYR A 395 24.72 2.30 -11.71
C TYR A 395 23.86 1.63 -10.64
N ARG A 396 23.56 2.36 -9.57
CA ARG A 396 22.66 1.90 -8.51
C ARG A 396 21.26 2.50 -8.67
N ILE A 397 20.26 1.68 -8.98
CA ILE A 397 18.86 2.10 -9.10
C ILE A 397 18.16 1.88 -7.75
N TYR A 398 17.54 2.91 -7.19
CA TYR A 398 16.75 2.81 -5.95
C TYR A 398 15.68 3.91 -5.89
N MET A 399 14.92 3.98 -4.80
CA MET A 399 13.88 5.01 -4.64
C MET A 399 14.44 6.42 -4.84
N ASN A 400 13.89 7.15 -5.82
CA ASN A 400 14.32 8.49 -6.25
C ASN A 400 15.69 8.60 -6.94
N ASN A 401 16.39 7.48 -7.19
CA ASN A 401 17.58 7.46 -8.04
C ASN A 401 17.34 6.64 -9.32
N ILE A 402 17.05 7.35 -10.40
CA ILE A 402 16.51 6.80 -11.65
C ILE A 402 17.63 6.70 -12.66
N LEU A 403 17.84 5.53 -13.25
CA LEU A 403 18.74 5.38 -14.39
C LEU A 403 18.10 6.01 -15.63
N ASN A 404 18.73 7.04 -16.21
CA ASN A 404 18.28 7.68 -17.44
C ASN A 404 19.33 7.45 -18.54
N TYR A 405 19.01 6.65 -19.56
CA TYR A 405 19.95 6.30 -20.61
C TYR A 405 19.25 6.18 -21.98
N LYS A 406 19.81 6.83 -23.03
CA LYS A 406 19.25 6.86 -24.41
C LYS A 406 17.73 7.17 -24.51
N GLY A 407 17.21 8.00 -23.60
CA GLY A 407 15.78 8.35 -23.58
C GLY A 407 14.89 7.40 -22.78
N TYR A 408 15.44 6.30 -22.27
CA TYR A 408 14.78 5.36 -21.35
C TYR A 408 15.05 5.73 -19.90
N ARG A 409 14.03 5.57 -19.07
CA ARG A 409 14.09 5.79 -17.62
C ARG A 409 13.72 4.49 -16.92
N PHE A 410 14.58 4.03 -16.03
CA PHE A 410 14.38 2.81 -15.25
C PHE A 410 14.18 3.16 -13.78
N PHE A 411 13.05 2.75 -13.24
CA PHE A 411 12.67 2.98 -11.85
C PHE A 411 12.61 1.63 -11.14
N GLN A 412 13.13 1.59 -9.92
CA GLN A 412 12.89 0.45 -9.04
C GLN A 412 11.40 0.38 -8.69
N ALA A 413 10.69 -0.65 -9.18
CA ALA A 413 9.24 -0.77 -8.99
C ALA A 413 8.88 -1.84 -7.96
N SER A 414 9.48 -3.02 -8.06
CA SER A 414 9.29 -4.15 -7.15
C SER A 414 10.49 -5.09 -7.23
N PHE A 415 10.40 -6.25 -6.60
CA PHE A 415 11.38 -7.33 -6.65
C PHE A 415 10.67 -8.68 -6.51
N ASP A 416 11.39 -9.76 -6.81
CA ASP A 416 10.89 -11.12 -6.68
C ASP A 416 10.81 -11.53 -5.18
N PRO A 417 9.80 -12.30 -4.75
CA PRO A 417 9.63 -12.67 -3.33
C PRO A 417 10.79 -13.44 -2.70
N ASP A 418 11.66 -14.05 -3.51
CA ASP A 418 12.86 -14.77 -3.10
C ASP A 418 14.10 -13.85 -2.98
N GLU A 419 13.93 -12.54 -3.14
CA GLU A 419 14.99 -11.52 -3.04
C GLU A 419 16.13 -11.69 -4.06
N GLN A 420 15.93 -12.46 -5.14
CA GLN A 420 16.96 -12.76 -6.15
C GLN A 420 16.66 -12.15 -7.53
N GLY A 421 15.74 -11.19 -7.58
CA GLY A 421 15.34 -10.56 -8.81
C GLY A 421 14.75 -9.18 -8.61
N THR A 422 15.02 -8.30 -9.57
CA THR A 422 14.52 -6.94 -9.59
C THR A 422 13.42 -6.78 -10.63
N ILE A 423 12.43 -5.95 -10.33
CA ILE A 423 11.39 -5.55 -11.27
C ILE A 423 11.51 -4.04 -11.48
N LEU A 424 11.98 -3.66 -12.65
CA LEU A 424 12.17 -2.27 -13.06
C LEU A 424 10.97 -1.80 -13.91
N SER A 425 10.42 -0.64 -13.57
CA SER A 425 9.49 0.07 -14.46
C SER A 425 10.31 0.83 -15.50
N VAL A 426 9.99 0.63 -16.77
CA VAL A 426 10.68 1.23 -17.91
C VAL A 426 9.74 2.22 -18.59
N ASN A 427 10.21 3.44 -18.80
CA ASN A 427 9.46 4.47 -19.53
C ASN A 427 10.35 5.10 -20.61
N HIS A 428 9.80 5.25 -21.81
CA HIS A 428 10.40 6.01 -22.90
C HIS A 428 9.50 7.20 -23.28
N ASP A 429 9.56 8.24 -22.46
CA ASP A 429 8.75 9.46 -22.56
C ASP A 429 9.60 10.75 -22.40
N SER A 430 10.75 10.82 -23.08
CA SER A 430 11.65 11.98 -22.93
C SER A 430 10.97 13.32 -23.27
N LEU A 431 10.15 13.35 -24.32
CA LEU A 431 9.44 14.56 -24.76
C LEU A 431 8.25 14.93 -23.86
N GLY A 432 7.39 13.98 -23.49
CA GLY A 432 6.25 14.24 -22.61
C GLY A 432 6.72 14.64 -21.21
N THR A 433 7.74 13.94 -20.69
CA THR A 433 8.44 14.32 -19.45
C THR A 433 8.97 15.75 -19.56
N PHE A 434 9.75 16.09 -20.59
CA PHE A 434 10.29 17.44 -20.72
C PHE A 434 9.19 18.53 -20.72
N LEU A 435 8.11 18.33 -21.49
CA LEU A 435 7.00 19.28 -21.58
C LEU A 435 6.25 19.43 -20.24
N THR A 436 5.97 18.33 -19.55
CA THR A 436 5.29 18.37 -18.25
C THR A 436 6.15 19.02 -17.17
N TYR A 437 7.44 18.69 -17.09
CA TYR A 437 8.37 19.32 -16.14
C TYR A 437 8.55 20.81 -16.43
N LEU A 438 8.68 21.21 -17.69
CA LEU A 438 8.69 22.63 -18.07
C LEU A 438 7.40 23.32 -17.60
N GLY A 439 6.25 22.68 -17.82
CA GLY A 439 4.96 23.14 -17.33
C GLY A 439 4.92 23.32 -15.81
N TYR A 440 5.40 22.35 -15.03
CA TYR A 440 5.44 22.43 -13.57
C TYR A 440 6.39 23.52 -13.05
N ILE A 441 7.57 23.68 -13.67
CA ILE A 441 8.50 24.76 -13.34
C ILE A 441 7.85 26.12 -13.62
N LEU A 442 7.21 26.28 -14.78
CA LEU A 442 6.49 27.51 -15.12
C LEU A 442 5.30 27.75 -14.17
N LEU A 443 4.58 26.71 -13.76
CA LEU A 443 3.47 26.82 -12.81
C LEU A 443 3.98 27.31 -11.46
N TYR A 444 5.00 26.65 -10.91
CA TYR A 444 5.62 27.02 -9.64
C TYR A 444 6.15 28.46 -9.70
N PHE A 445 6.94 28.77 -10.73
CA PHE A 445 7.48 30.11 -10.94
C PHE A 445 6.38 31.16 -11.08
N GLY A 446 5.34 30.87 -11.86
CA GLY A 446 4.18 31.75 -12.05
C GLY A 446 3.43 32.02 -10.76
N LEU A 447 3.22 30.99 -9.93
CA LEU A 447 2.56 31.10 -8.62
C LEU A 447 3.41 31.88 -7.61
N VAL A 448 4.72 31.72 -7.61
CA VAL A 448 5.61 32.50 -6.73
C VAL A 448 5.62 33.96 -7.17
N VAL A 449 5.83 34.21 -8.47
CA VAL A 449 5.93 35.58 -9.02
C VAL A 449 4.63 36.35 -8.86
N ILE A 450 3.46 35.73 -9.04
CA ILE A 450 2.17 36.45 -8.98
C ILE A 450 1.90 37.07 -7.60
N LEU A 451 2.50 36.52 -6.52
CA LEU A 451 2.43 37.07 -5.16
C LEU A 451 3.18 38.40 -5.02
N PHE A 452 4.21 38.63 -5.84
CA PHE A 452 5.09 39.81 -5.78
C PHE A 452 4.91 40.78 -6.95
N ALA A 453 4.34 40.31 -8.06
CA ALA A 453 4.21 41.09 -9.28
C ALA A 453 3.20 42.24 -9.14
N ARG A 454 3.64 43.44 -9.54
CA ARG A 454 2.80 44.65 -9.62
C ARG A 454 1.77 44.50 -10.76
N PHE A 455 0.61 45.15 -10.62
CA PHE A 455 -0.48 45.15 -11.62
C PHE A 455 -1.23 43.82 -11.81
N THR A 456 -1.05 42.85 -10.92
CA THR A 456 -1.84 41.61 -10.89
C THR A 456 -3.16 41.83 -10.13
N ARG A 457 -4.10 40.88 -10.24
CA ARG A 457 -5.31 40.90 -9.41
C ARG A 457 -4.93 40.85 -7.92
N PHE A 458 -3.86 40.14 -7.54
CA PHE A 458 -3.33 40.16 -6.19
C PHE A 458 -2.80 41.53 -5.77
N ASP A 459 -2.05 42.25 -6.61
CA ASP A 459 -1.65 43.65 -6.32
C ASP A 459 -2.88 44.58 -6.24
N SER A 460 -3.89 44.36 -7.08
CA SER A 460 -5.15 45.11 -7.02
C SER A 460 -5.96 44.78 -5.77
N LEU A 461 -6.00 43.52 -5.34
CA LEU A 461 -6.66 43.05 -4.12
C LEU A 461 -5.90 43.51 -2.89
N LYS A 462 -4.56 43.55 -2.94
CA LYS A 462 -3.71 44.13 -1.92
C LYS A 462 -3.95 45.63 -1.80
N LYS A 463 -3.93 46.37 -2.91
CA LYS A 463 -4.27 47.80 -2.93
C LYS A 463 -5.71 48.06 -2.51
N GLN A 464 -6.66 47.21 -2.91
CA GLN A 464 -8.06 47.28 -2.47
C GLN A 464 -8.19 46.90 -1.01
N LEU A 465 -7.36 46.00 -0.47
CA LEU A 465 -7.30 45.66 0.95
C LEU A 465 -6.68 46.82 1.73
N ASP A 466 -5.66 47.49 1.21
CA ASP A 466 -5.05 48.69 1.78
C ASP A 466 -6.02 49.88 1.75
N VAL A 467 -6.81 50.01 0.67
CA VAL A 467 -7.88 51.02 0.52
C VAL A 467 -9.14 50.64 1.32
N ALA A 468 -9.47 49.36 1.45
CA ALA A 468 -10.57 48.88 2.29
C ALA A 468 -10.21 49.02 3.78
N ARG A 469 -8.94 48.78 4.15
CA ARG A 469 -8.34 49.14 5.46
C ARG A 469 -8.54 50.62 5.75
N SER A 470 -8.43 51.50 4.74
CA SER A 470 -8.58 52.95 4.92
C SER A 470 -10.01 53.47 4.79
N ARG A 471 -10.99 52.70 4.27
CA ARG A 471 -12.35 53.20 4.01
C ARG A 471 -13.53 52.43 4.62
N LYS A 472 -13.42 51.22 5.16
CA LYS A 472 -14.63 50.48 5.60
C LYS A 472 -14.48 49.66 6.88
N THR A 473 -14.57 50.38 7.99
CA THR A 473 -15.07 49.96 9.31
C THR A 473 -16.51 49.41 9.31
N LYS A 474 -17.22 49.33 8.18
CA LYS A 474 -18.69 49.11 8.17
C LYS A 474 -19.22 47.90 7.38
N LEU A 475 -18.37 47.12 6.71
CA LEU A 475 -18.82 45.96 5.90
C LEU A 475 -18.37 44.60 6.47
N VAL A 476 -17.36 44.59 7.34
CA VAL A 476 -16.89 43.39 8.05
C VAL A 476 -17.83 43.05 9.22
N THR A 477 -18.45 44.06 9.85
CA THR A 477 -19.44 43.90 10.92
C THR A 477 -20.72 43.22 10.45
N SER A 478 -21.16 43.45 9.21
CA SER A 478 -22.39 42.85 8.66
C SER A 478 -22.23 41.36 8.35
N LEU A 479 -21.03 40.92 7.97
CA LEU A 479 -20.74 39.53 7.64
C LEU A 479 -20.44 38.67 8.89
N LEU A 480 -19.86 39.28 9.94
CA LEU A 480 -19.59 38.61 11.22
C LEU A 480 -20.85 38.37 12.07
N ILE A 481 -21.87 39.24 11.96
CA ILE A 481 -23.18 39.07 12.63
C ILE A 481 -24.01 37.96 11.95
N LEU A 482 -23.84 37.74 10.64
CA LEU A 482 -24.56 36.67 9.91
C LEU A 482 -23.96 35.26 10.09
N ILE A 483 -22.75 35.14 10.65
CA ILE A 483 -22.11 33.84 10.97
C ILE A 483 -22.30 33.47 12.45
N SER A 484 -22.73 34.41 13.31
CA SER A 484 -22.92 34.16 14.75
C SER A 484 -24.28 33.54 15.15
N LEU A 485 -25.15 33.22 14.18
CA LEU A 485 -26.49 32.63 14.43
C LEU A 485 -26.61 31.15 13.99
N SER A 486 -25.51 30.40 13.97
CA SER A 486 -25.54 28.95 13.72
C SER A 486 -24.72 28.18 14.77
N LEU A 487 -25.11 28.31 16.04
CA LEU A 487 -24.68 27.41 17.11
C LEU A 487 -25.91 26.70 17.68
N ASN A 488 -26.31 25.61 17.03
CA ASN A 488 -27.08 24.56 17.68
C ASN A 488 -26.08 23.63 18.39
N ALA A 489 -25.89 23.83 19.69
CA ALA A 489 -25.26 22.83 20.54
C ALA A 489 -26.36 21.86 21.01
N GLN A 490 -26.47 20.71 20.33
CA GLN A 490 -27.17 19.55 20.89
C GLN A 490 -26.36 19.05 22.09
N GLY A 491 -27.02 18.92 23.23
CA GLY A 491 -26.43 18.47 24.48
C GLY A 491 -25.82 17.07 24.34
N PHE A 492 -24.58 16.92 24.79
CA PHE A 492 -24.00 15.61 25.06
C PHE A 492 -24.43 15.17 26.45
N GLY A 493 -25.38 14.23 26.49
CA GLY A 493 -25.68 13.46 27.68
C GLY A 493 -24.44 12.71 28.15
N VAL A 494 -24.11 12.87 29.43
CA VAL A 494 -23.18 12.01 30.15
C VAL A 494 -23.98 10.77 30.53
N HIS A 495 -23.86 9.71 29.74
CA HIS A 495 -24.32 8.39 30.15
C HIS A 495 -23.21 7.71 30.95
N SER A 496 -23.50 7.55 32.24
CA SER A 496 -22.81 6.66 33.16
C SER A 496 -23.19 5.22 32.82
N SER A 497 -22.25 4.44 32.32
CA SER A 497 -22.36 2.97 32.30
C SER A 497 -22.08 2.42 33.71
N THR A 498 -22.79 1.34 34.07
CA THR A 498 -22.76 0.58 35.32
C THR A 498 -21.41 0.59 36.07
N SER A 499 -21.41 1.21 37.25
CA SER A 499 -20.23 1.65 38.01
C SER A 499 -19.60 0.59 38.93
N SER A 500 -20.26 -0.53 39.23
CA SER A 500 -19.85 -1.38 40.36
C SER A 500 -18.56 -2.19 40.17
N ASP A 501 -18.21 -2.58 38.94
CA ASP A 501 -17.02 -3.42 38.68
C ASP A 501 -15.81 -2.60 38.21
N ILE A 502 -16.02 -1.49 37.50
CA ILE A 502 -14.95 -0.56 37.10
C ILE A 502 -14.36 0.12 38.33
N GLU A 503 -15.18 0.56 39.28
CA GLU A 503 -14.71 1.18 40.53
C GLU A 503 -13.87 0.20 41.38
N ARG A 504 -14.19 -1.10 41.34
CA ARG A 504 -13.40 -2.15 42.02
C ARG A 504 -12.04 -2.34 41.35
N ILE A 505 -12.00 -2.42 40.02
CA ILE A 505 -10.75 -2.55 39.26
C ILE A 505 -9.88 -1.30 39.44
N ASP A 506 -10.45 -0.10 39.33
CA ASP A 506 -9.73 1.16 39.51
C ASP A 506 -9.17 1.29 40.94
N SER A 507 -9.91 0.85 41.96
CA SER A 507 -9.41 0.79 43.34
C SER A 507 -8.22 -0.15 43.52
N ILE A 508 -8.25 -1.33 42.87
CA ILE A 508 -7.13 -2.28 42.85
C ILE A 508 -5.91 -1.66 42.14
N LEU A 509 -6.12 -1.00 41.00
CA LEU A 509 -5.06 -0.33 40.24
C LEU A 509 -4.40 0.80 41.06
N VAL A 510 -5.18 1.62 41.75
CA VAL A 510 -4.68 2.70 42.64
C VAL A 510 -3.76 2.16 43.73
N LYS A 511 -4.08 1.00 44.29
CA LYS A 511 -3.29 0.42 45.37
C LYS A 511 -1.99 -0.24 44.89
N ASN A 512 -1.96 -0.75 43.66
CA ASN A 512 -0.90 -1.62 43.19
C ASN A 512 0.02 -0.99 42.12
N ILE A 513 -0.34 0.13 41.50
CA ILE A 513 0.50 0.79 40.48
C ILE A 513 1.81 1.32 41.08
N ALA A 514 2.91 1.16 40.34
CA ALA A 514 4.21 1.71 40.72
C ALA A 514 4.21 3.24 40.80
N SER A 515 5.08 3.78 41.65
CA SER A 515 5.28 5.22 41.73
C SER A 515 5.78 5.76 40.38
N LYS A 516 5.46 7.03 40.10
CA LYS A 516 5.87 7.69 38.86
C LYS A 516 7.39 7.65 38.65
N GLU A 517 8.17 7.83 39.72
CA GLU A 517 9.63 7.79 39.66
C GLU A 517 10.15 6.42 39.18
N GLN A 518 9.56 5.33 39.66
CA GLN A 518 9.93 3.97 39.28
C GLN A 518 9.48 3.62 37.86
N ALA A 519 8.28 4.07 37.48
CA ALA A 519 7.79 3.92 36.11
C ALA A 519 8.61 4.75 35.10
N ASP A 520 9.10 5.93 35.48
CA ASP A 520 9.97 6.77 34.63
C ASP A 520 11.34 6.11 34.41
N LYS A 521 11.90 5.44 35.42
CA LYS A 521 13.12 4.62 35.24
C LYS A 521 12.88 3.50 34.22
N PHE A 522 11.79 2.75 34.36
CA PHE A 522 11.40 1.72 33.39
C PHE A 522 11.16 2.30 31.99
N GLY A 523 10.54 3.49 31.91
CA GLY A 523 10.28 4.20 30.66
C GLY A 523 11.53 4.60 29.87
N ARG A 524 12.72 4.63 30.51
CA ARG A 524 14.01 4.89 29.85
C ARG A 524 14.58 3.67 29.12
N LEU A 525 14.13 2.46 29.44
CA LEU A 525 14.60 1.27 28.72
C LEU A 525 14.31 1.41 27.23
N VAL A 526 15.22 0.91 26.40
CA VAL A 526 15.00 0.85 24.96
C VAL A 526 14.23 -0.43 24.63
N ILE A 527 13.31 -0.33 23.69
CA ILE A 527 12.45 -1.40 23.18
C ILE A 527 12.51 -1.36 21.65
N GLN A 528 12.54 -2.54 21.02
CA GLN A 528 12.37 -2.69 19.58
C GLN A 528 10.88 -2.85 19.27
N ASP A 529 10.30 -1.94 18.49
CA ASP A 529 8.90 -2.08 18.09
C ASP A 529 8.70 -3.15 17.01
N LEU A 530 7.43 -3.43 16.66
CA LEU A 530 7.10 -4.42 15.62
C LEU A 530 7.62 -4.05 14.22
N GLY A 531 7.96 -2.79 14.00
CA GLY A 531 8.56 -2.29 12.76
C GLY A 531 10.08 -2.13 12.85
N GLY A 532 10.72 -2.68 13.88
CA GLY A 532 12.17 -2.64 14.08
C GLY A 532 12.76 -1.32 14.58
N ARG A 533 11.93 -0.31 14.86
CA ARG A 533 12.40 0.98 15.39
C ARG A 533 12.76 0.83 16.88
N MET A 534 13.99 1.20 17.20
CA MET A 534 14.45 1.36 18.57
C MET A 534 13.90 2.66 19.15
N MET A 535 13.19 2.57 20.28
CA MET A 535 12.63 3.72 20.97
C MET A 535 12.60 3.49 22.48
N PRO A 536 12.49 4.54 23.32
CA PRO A 536 12.24 4.36 24.74
C PRO A 536 10.87 3.73 24.99
N VAL A 537 10.75 2.93 26.05
CA VAL A 537 9.48 2.39 26.54
C VAL A 537 8.47 3.51 26.82
N ASN A 538 8.93 4.71 27.16
CA ASN A 538 8.08 5.89 27.28
C ASN A 538 7.34 6.25 25.99
N THR A 539 8.04 6.27 24.84
CA THR A 539 7.40 6.50 23.54
C THR A 539 6.42 5.38 23.23
N TYR A 540 6.88 4.13 23.35
CA TYR A 540 6.07 2.95 23.03
C TYR A 540 4.77 2.92 23.84
N SER A 541 4.86 3.09 25.16
CA SER A 541 3.70 3.08 26.06
C SER A 541 2.71 4.22 25.77
N SER A 542 3.21 5.42 25.46
CA SER A 542 2.36 6.56 25.07
C SER A 542 1.65 6.30 23.75
N GLU A 543 2.35 5.76 22.75
CA GLU A 543 1.76 5.36 21.48
C GLU A 543 0.73 4.24 21.62
N LEU A 544 1.04 3.24 22.45
CA LEU A 544 0.14 2.13 22.79
C LEU A 544 -1.19 2.68 23.33
N LEU A 545 -1.16 3.52 24.37
CA LEU A 545 -2.37 4.10 24.93
C LEU A 545 -3.12 5.00 23.95
N ARG A 546 -2.42 5.79 23.13
CA ARG A 546 -3.06 6.63 22.10
C ARG A 546 -3.75 5.80 21.03
N LYS A 547 -3.16 4.67 20.63
CA LYS A 547 -3.74 3.74 19.65
C LYS A 547 -4.97 3.03 20.22
N LEU A 548 -4.90 2.59 21.49
CA LEU A 548 -5.97 1.87 22.18
C LEU A 548 -7.13 2.79 22.60
N SER A 549 -6.85 3.86 23.32
CA SER A 549 -7.85 4.66 24.05
C SER A 549 -8.10 6.07 23.50
N LYS A 550 -7.26 6.54 22.55
CA LYS A 550 -7.15 7.94 22.10
C LYS A 550 -6.63 8.92 23.16
N LYS A 551 -6.11 8.43 24.27
CA LYS A 551 -5.44 9.20 25.33
C LYS A 551 -4.04 8.66 25.58
N ASP A 552 -3.18 9.49 26.15
CA ASP A 552 -1.80 9.16 26.58
C ASP A 552 -1.71 8.75 28.06
N HIS A 553 -2.85 8.62 28.74
CA HIS A 553 -2.98 8.26 30.16
C HIS A 553 -4.26 7.44 30.38
N TYR A 554 -4.29 6.69 31.48
CA TYR A 554 -5.49 6.01 31.96
C TYR A 554 -5.83 6.50 33.37
N SER A 555 -7.04 7.06 33.53
CA SER A 555 -7.45 7.75 34.76
C SER A 555 -6.40 8.79 35.20
N GLN A 556 -5.79 8.65 36.38
CA GLN A 556 -4.69 9.52 36.86
C GLN A 556 -3.27 9.01 36.53
N PHE A 557 -3.12 7.84 35.90
CA PHE A 557 -1.82 7.20 35.67
C PHE A 557 -1.27 7.54 34.28
N ASP A 558 0.02 7.82 34.21
CA ASP A 558 0.70 8.03 32.94
C ASP A 558 0.98 6.71 32.20
N SER A 559 1.42 6.82 30.94
CA SER A 559 1.62 5.66 30.07
C SER A 559 2.65 4.68 30.60
N ASN A 560 3.72 5.16 31.25
CA ASN A 560 4.77 4.31 31.81
C ASN A 560 4.19 3.43 32.93
N GLN A 561 3.43 4.05 33.85
CA GLN A 561 2.79 3.35 34.96
C GLN A 561 1.80 2.30 34.47
N VAL A 562 1.01 2.64 33.45
CA VAL A 562 0.02 1.73 32.86
C VAL A 562 0.69 0.54 32.19
N TYR A 563 1.70 0.78 31.34
CA TYR A 563 2.37 -0.32 30.64
C TYR A 563 3.15 -1.22 31.58
N LEU A 564 3.81 -0.66 32.61
CA LEU A 564 4.46 -1.46 33.66
C LEU A 564 3.44 -2.31 34.44
N SER A 565 2.27 -1.73 34.77
CA SER A 565 1.17 -2.45 35.41
C SER A 565 0.61 -3.58 34.54
N MET A 566 0.59 -3.43 33.21
CA MET A 566 0.23 -4.52 32.30
C MET A 566 1.19 -5.70 32.40
N GLN A 567 2.48 -5.46 32.65
CA GLN A 567 3.48 -6.51 32.87
C GLN A 567 3.40 -7.14 34.27
N GLU A 568 3.13 -6.32 35.30
CA GLU A 568 3.02 -6.80 36.69
C GLU A 568 1.74 -7.58 36.96
N SER A 569 0.63 -7.19 36.33
CA SER A 569 -0.69 -7.80 36.57
C SER A 569 -1.50 -7.94 35.27
N PRO A 570 -1.07 -8.78 34.32
CA PRO A 570 -1.73 -8.98 33.02
C PRO A 570 -3.24 -9.23 33.13
N LEU A 571 -3.65 -10.11 34.05
CA LEU A 571 -5.04 -10.53 34.22
C LEU A 571 -6.00 -9.38 34.56
N LEU A 572 -5.53 -8.33 35.22
CA LEU A 572 -6.37 -7.15 35.53
C LEU A 572 -6.73 -6.38 34.25
N TRP A 573 -5.78 -6.27 33.32
CA TRP A 573 -5.90 -5.47 32.11
C TRP A 573 -6.78 -6.12 31.02
N TYR A 574 -7.13 -7.39 31.19
CA TYR A 574 -8.16 -8.05 30.38
C TYR A 574 -9.53 -7.38 30.55
N SER A 575 -9.85 -6.93 31.76
CA SER A 575 -11.17 -6.39 32.12
C SER A 575 -11.24 -4.85 32.10
N VAL A 576 -10.11 -4.17 31.87
CA VAL A 576 -10.08 -2.69 31.82
C VAL A 576 -10.65 -2.20 30.48
N PRO A 577 -11.65 -1.30 30.48
CA PRO A 577 -12.25 -0.78 29.26
C PRO A 577 -11.33 0.24 28.56
N LEU A 578 -10.39 -0.26 27.76
CA LEU A 578 -9.35 0.54 27.12
C LEU A 578 -9.52 0.69 25.60
N ILE A 579 -10.20 -0.25 24.94
CA ILE A 579 -10.30 -0.33 23.48
C ILE A 579 -11.36 0.65 22.97
N PHE A 580 -10.92 1.72 22.30
CA PHE A 580 -11.79 2.74 21.75
C PHE A 580 -12.60 2.22 20.56
N LEU A 581 -13.92 2.43 20.65
CA LEU A 581 -14.89 2.12 19.59
C LEU A 581 -15.49 3.41 19.05
N LYS A 582 -15.39 3.63 17.73
CA LYS A 582 -15.86 4.88 17.13
C LYS A 582 -17.39 4.98 17.17
N SER A 583 -17.90 6.14 17.60
CA SER A 583 -19.34 6.38 17.67
C SER A 583 -19.98 6.25 16.28
N LYS A 584 -21.14 5.58 16.19
CA LYS A 584 -21.91 5.28 14.97
C LYS A 584 -21.25 4.34 13.96
N LYS A 585 -19.91 4.27 13.91
CA LYS A 585 -19.18 3.40 12.96
C LYS A 585 -18.96 1.99 13.50
N ALA A 586 -18.77 1.84 14.81
CA ALA A 586 -18.55 0.56 15.46
C ALA A 586 -19.83 -0.08 16.04
N ASP A 587 -21.02 0.36 15.61
CA ASP A 587 -22.29 -0.14 16.17
C ASP A 587 -22.49 -1.63 15.91
N SER A 588 -22.06 -2.12 14.75
CA SER A 588 -22.08 -3.56 14.43
C SER A 588 -21.12 -4.36 15.31
N ILE A 589 -19.92 -3.82 15.56
CA ILE A 589 -18.94 -4.43 16.47
C ILE A 589 -19.55 -4.54 17.87
N ARG A 590 -20.17 -3.45 18.37
CA ARG A 590 -20.85 -3.43 19.68
C ARG A 590 -21.95 -4.49 19.76
N SER A 591 -22.75 -4.65 18.72
CA SER A 591 -23.77 -5.70 18.63
C SER A 591 -23.19 -7.11 18.64
N ILE A 592 -22.04 -7.35 17.99
CA ILE A 592 -21.37 -8.65 17.97
C ILE A 592 -20.77 -8.99 19.35
N ILE A 593 -20.09 -8.04 19.99
CA ILE A 593 -19.45 -8.28 21.29
C ILE A 593 -20.44 -8.29 22.46
N GLY A 594 -21.65 -7.75 22.26
CA GLY A 594 -22.75 -7.77 23.23
C GLY A 594 -22.77 -6.57 24.19
N VAL A 595 -22.25 -5.41 23.77
CA VAL A 595 -22.15 -4.20 24.61
C VAL A 595 -23.12 -3.09 24.16
N PRO A 596 -23.48 -2.13 25.04
CA PRO A 596 -24.34 -1.01 24.71
C PRO A 596 -23.80 -0.15 23.55
N LYS A 597 -24.70 0.36 22.69
CA LYS A 597 -24.32 1.14 21.48
C LYS A 597 -23.62 2.47 21.79
N ASP A 598 -23.83 3.01 22.98
CA ASP A 598 -23.24 4.25 23.48
C ASP A 598 -21.87 4.05 24.15
N LEU A 599 -21.45 2.79 24.39
CA LEU A 599 -20.18 2.48 25.02
C LEU A 599 -18.99 2.99 24.18
N LYS A 600 -18.15 3.84 24.76
CA LYS A 600 -16.99 4.44 24.08
C LYS A 600 -15.75 3.55 24.10
N HIS A 601 -15.55 2.80 25.17
CA HIS A 601 -14.39 1.93 25.38
C HIS A 601 -14.84 0.56 25.84
N ALA A 602 -14.40 -0.49 25.14
CA ALA A 602 -14.63 -1.88 25.49
C ALA A 602 -13.39 -2.49 26.16
N SER A 603 -13.60 -3.53 26.96
CA SER A 603 -12.52 -4.32 27.56
C SER A 603 -12.04 -5.40 26.59
N LEU A 604 -10.89 -6.02 26.88
CA LEU A 604 -10.37 -7.10 26.05
C LEU A 604 -11.28 -8.33 26.12
N VAL A 605 -11.81 -8.65 27.32
CA VAL A 605 -12.72 -9.80 27.53
C VAL A 605 -14.00 -9.71 26.72
N ASP A 606 -14.49 -8.50 26.41
CA ASP A 606 -15.73 -8.33 25.62
C ASP A 606 -15.61 -8.97 24.23
N PHE A 607 -14.40 -9.07 23.68
CA PHE A 607 -14.15 -9.62 22.35
C PHE A 607 -14.03 -11.15 22.30
N PHE A 608 -14.03 -11.81 23.45
CA PHE A 608 -13.92 -13.27 23.53
C PHE A 608 -15.21 -13.88 24.08
N THR A 609 -15.55 -15.09 23.64
CA THR A 609 -16.61 -15.89 24.25
C THR A 609 -16.13 -16.51 25.57
N PRO A 610 -17.03 -17.04 26.43
CA PRO A 610 -16.62 -17.79 27.62
C PRO A 610 -15.75 -19.01 27.32
N THR A 611 -15.81 -19.54 26.10
CA THR A 611 -14.95 -20.64 25.61
C THR A 611 -13.61 -20.16 25.03
N GLY A 612 -13.36 -18.84 24.99
CA GLY A 612 -12.13 -18.24 24.49
C GLY A 612 -12.10 -17.95 22.99
N GLU A 613 -13.21 -18.14 22.27
CA GLU A 613 -13.29 -17.87 20.83
C GLU A 613 -13.35 -16.38 20.55
N TYR A 614 -12.62 -15.92 19.53
CA TYR A 614 -12.57 -14.52 19.15
C TYR A 614 -13.79 -14.11 18.32
N LYS A 615 -14.66 -13.26 18.87
CA LYS A 615 -15.97 -12.91 18.30
C LYS A 615 -15.89 -12.18 16.95
N LEU A 616 -14.80 -11.48 16.66
CA LEU A 616 -14.63 -10.79 15.37
C LEU A 616 -14.07 -11.70 14.27
N GLY A 617 -13.47 -12.84 14.62
CA GLY A 617 -12.79 -13.75 13.70
C GLY A 617 -13.53 -14.02 12.39
N PRO A 618 -14.82 -14.42 12.40
CA PRO A 618 -15.58 -14.72 11.19
C PRO A 618 -15.74 -13.55 10.20
N TYR A 619 -15.59 -12.32 10.66
CA TYR A 619 -15.75 -11.11 9.86
C TYR A 619 -14.41 -10.56 9.34
N LEU A 620 -13.29 -11.07 9.86
CA LEU A 620 -11.96 -10.52 9.57
C LEU A 620 -11.35 -11.09 8.31
N GLU A 621 -11.69 -12.32 7.91
CA GLU A 621 -11.14 -12.95 6.70
C GLU A 621 -11.49 -12.15 5.44
N GLU A 622 -12.78 -11.85 5.24
CA GLU A 622 -13.24 -10.97 4.15
C GLU A 622 -12.65 -9.56 4.31
N ALA A 623 -12.65 -9.04 5.55
CA ALA A 623 -12.14 -7.71 5.82
C ALA A 623 -10.67 -7.59 5.42
N TYR A 624 -9.78 -8.55 5.76
CA TYR A 624 -8.35 -8.55 5.44
C TYR A 624 -8.02 -8.96 4.00
N ARG A 625 -8.87 -9.77 3.34
CA ARG A 625 -8.73 -10.10 1.91
C ARG A 625 -9.00 -8.91 1.00
N ALA A 626 -9.85 -7.97 1.41
CA ALA A 626 -10.18 -6.80 0.59
C ALA A 626 -8.97 -5.88 0.37
N ALA A 627 -8.55 -5.64 -0.86
CA ALA A 627 -7.43 -4.74 -1.16
C ALA A 627 -7.62 -3.32 -0.60
N VAL A 628 -8.82 -2.76 -0.80
CA VAL A 628 -9.24 -1.47 -0.27
C VAL A 628 -10.49 -1.68 0.59
N PRO A 629 -10.36 -1.66 1.93
CA PRO A 629 -11.47 -1.97 2.81
C PRO A 629 -12.52 -0.85 2.78
N ASN A 630 -13.79 -1.23 2.69
CA ASN A 630 -14.89 -0.29 2.86
C ASN A 630 -14.95 0.26 4.31
N ALA A 631 -15.80 1.26 4.58
CA ALA A 631 -15.83 1.90 5.90
C ALA A 631 -16.14 0.93 7.07
N PHE A 632 -16.90 -0.14 6.80
CA PHE A 632 -17.21 -1.19 7.77
C PHE A 632 -16.00 -2.10 8.00
N GLN A 633 -15.44 -2.67 6.93
CA GLN A 633 -14.24 -3.51 6.97
C GLN A 633 -13.05 -2.78 7.61
N LYS A 634 -12.91 -1.47 7.33
CA LYS A 634 -11.88 -0.62 7.94
C LYS A 634 -12.04 -0.52 9.45
N GLU A 635 -13.25 -0.33 9.95
CA GLU A 635 -13.50 -0.25 11.40
C GLU A 635 -13.26 -1.62 12.08
N PHE A 636 -13.59 -2.74 11.42
CA PHE A 636 -13.28 -4.09 11.91
C PHE A 636 -11.77 -4.33 11.99
N ARG A 637 -11.02 -4.03 10.92
CA ARG A 637 -9.55 -4.09 10.91
C ARG A 637 -8.93 -3.22 12.00
N GLU A 638 -9.35 -1.95 12.10
CA GLU A 638 -8.82 -1.03 13.11
C GLU A 638 -9.11 -1.51 14.55
N THR A 639 -10.27 -2.13 14.78
CA THR A 639 -10.64 -2.66 16.09
C THR A 639 -9.85 -3.93 16.40
N ASP A 640 -9.73 -4.85 15.45
CA ASP A 640 -8.90 -6.04 15.56
C ASP A 640 -7.43 -5.69 15.85
N GLN A 641 -6.87 -4.70 15.16
CA GLN A 641 -5.53 -4.18 15.47
C GLN A 641 -5.40 -3.69 16.91
N ARG A 642 -6.41 -3.00 17.46
CA ARG A 642 -6.41 -2.56 18.87
C ARG A 642 -6.52 -3.74 19.83
N VAL A 643 -7.36 -4.73 19.52
CA VAL A 643 -7.51 -5.96 20.31
C VAL A 643 -6.18 -6.71 20.37
N ASN A 644 -5.58 -6.99 19.21
CA ASN A 644 -4.29 -7.69 19.13
C ASN A 644 -3.17 -6.89 19.81
N LEU A 645 -3.15 -5.56 19.65
CA LEU A 645 -2.16 -4.71 20.29
C LEU A 645 -2.24 -4.78 21.83
N LEU A 646 -3.45 -4.71 22.40
CA LEU A 646 -3.63 -4.86 23.85
C LEU A 646 -3.34 -6.28 24.32
N TYR A 647 -3.81 -7.30 23.59
CA TYR A 647 -3.54 -8.71 23.89
C TYR A 647 -2.02 -8.99 23.94
N ASN A 648 -1.28 -8.52 22.94
CA ASN A 648 0.18 -8.68 22.88
C ASN A 648 0.89 -7.90 23.99
N ALA A 649 0.47 -6.67 24.27
CA ALA A 649 1.03 -5.87 25.35
C ALA A 649 0.84 -6.54 26.72
N VAL A 650 -0.35 -7.09 26.97
CA VAL A 650 -0.70 -7.79 28.22
C VAL A 650 0.05 -9.12 28.36
N ASN A 651 0.24 -9.85 27.26
CA ASN A 651 1.05 -11.07 27.24
C ASN A 651 2.57 -10.81 27.26
N GLY A 652 2.98 -9.55 27.26
CA GLY A 652 4.39 -9.13 27.29
C GLY A 652 5.16 -9.36 25.99
N THR A 653 4.51 -9.87 24.94
CA THR A 653 5.17 -10.18 23.65
C THR A 653 5.68 -8.93 22.94
N THR A 654 5.14 -7.75 23.29
CA THR A 654 5.62 -6.50 22.74
C THR A 654 6.89 -5.98 23.41
N LEU A 655 7.21 -6.41 24.63
CA LEU A 655 8.32 -5.88 25.43
C LEU A 655 9.67 -6.46 24.96
N LYS A 656 10.05 -6.18 23.71
CA LYS A 656 11.32 -6.63 23.12
C LYS A 656 12.48 -5.80 23.63
N ILE A 657 13.05 -6.21 24.76
CA ILE A 657 14.10 -5.47 25.51
C ILE A 657 15.43 -6.22 25.58
N PHE A 658 15.49 -7.47 25.12
CA PHE A 658 16.70 -8.30 25.20
C PHE A 658 17.27 -8.55 23.79
N PRO A 659 18.45 -7.99 23.44
CA PRO A 659 19.11 -8.28 22.17
C PRO A 659 19.54 -9.75 22.08
N LEU A 660 19.36 -10.35 20.90
CA LEU A 660 19.96 -11.63 20.53
C LEU A 660 21.44 -11.43 20.16
N PRO A 661 22.40 -12.10 20.84
CA PRO A 661 23.81 -11.93 20.52
C PRO A 661 24.16 -12.49 19.14
N ASN A 662 24.98 -11.75 18.37
CA ASN A 662 25.47 -12.14 17.05
C ASN A 662 24.36 -12.40 16.01
N ASP A 663 23.19 -11.80 16.18
CA ASP A 663 22.13 -11.84 15.17
C ASP A 663 22.37 -10.79 14.09
N GLU A 664 22.47 -11.20 12.83
CA GLU A 664 22.74 -10.29 11.70
C GLU A 664 21.62 -9.23 11.53
N ASN A 665 20.39 -9.55 11.95
CA ASN A 665 19.24 -8.65 11.86
C ASN A 665 19.04 -7.79 13.13
N ASN A 666 19.97 -7.82 14.09
CA ASN A 666 19.89 -7.06 15.34
C ASN A 666 18.54 -7.25 16.07
N THR A 667 18.04 -8.49 16.12
CA THR A 667 16.73 -8.84 16.68
C THR A 667 16.72 -8.76 18.20
N TRP A 668 15.70 -8.12 18.77
CA TRP A 668 15.44 -8.10 20.20
C TRP A 668 14.19 -8.91 20.51
N ILE A 669 14.24 -9.66 21.61
CA ILE A 669 13.19 -10.57 22.04
C ILE A 669 12.54 -10.11 23.33
N SER A 670 11.30 -10.54 23.52
CA SER A 670 10.56 -10.29 24.76
C SER A 670 10.83 -11.34 25.84
N PRO A 671 10.62 -11.01 27.13
CA PRO A 671 10.74 -11.97 28.22
C PRO A 671 9.80 -13.18 28.08
N SER A 672 8.65 -13.00 27.41
CA SER A 672 7.57 -13.99 27.28
C SER A 672 7.60 -14.82 25.99
N GLU A 673 8.47 -14.51 25.03
CA GLU A 673 8.64 -15.34 23.82
C GLU A 673 9.18 -16.73 24.16
N ASP A 674 8.59 -17.75 23.51
CA ASP A 674 8.87 -19.17 23.77
C ASP A 674 10.13 -19.62 23.01
N ARG A 675 11.17 -19.97 23.77
CA ARG A 675 12.57 -20.08 23.29
C ARG A 675 12.96 -21.47 22.77
N TYR A 676 12.00 -22.36 22.54
CA TYR A 676 12.30 -23.77 22.24
C TYR A 676 12.80 -24.04 20.81
N LYS A 677 12.71 -23.08 19.88
CA LYS A 677 13.05 -23.35 18.47
C LYS A 677 14.35 -22.72 17.97
N GLU A 678 14.78 -21.57 18.46
CA GLU A 678 15.94 -20.86 17.89
C GLU A 678 16.66 -20.02 18.95
N VAL A 679 17.66 -20.56 19.66
CA VAL A 679 18.68 -19.74 20.32
C VAL A 679 20.04 -20.44 20.22
N VAL A 680 20.94 -19.83 19.45
CA VAL A 680 22.37 -20.11 19.44
C VAL A 680 22.95 -19.79 20.83
N PHE A 681 23.35 -20.81 21.58
CA PHE A 681 23.92 -20.69 22.91
C PHE A 681 25.33 -20.09 22.84
N VAL A 682 25.46 -18.77 23.00
CA VAL A 682 26.76 -18.12 23.22
C VAL A 682 27.09 -18.05 24.73
N ASP A 683 26.08 -17.90 25.61
CA ASP A 683 26.26 -17.86 27.07
C ASP A 683 25.00 -18.33 27.85
N SER A 684 25.14 -19.37 28.67
CA SER A 684 24.09 -19.89 29.56
C SER A 684 23.61 -18.87 30.61
N LEU A 685 24.49 -17.96 31.05
CA LEU A 685 24.17 -16.94 32.04
C LEU A 685 23.25 -15.87 31.46
N TYR A 686 23.53 -15.39 30.24
CA TYR A 686 22.67 -14.42 29.57
C TYR A 686 21.31 -15.03 29.20
N SER A 687 21.28 -16.27 28.71
CA SER A 687 20.02 -16.98 28.46
C SER A 687 19.18 -17.10 29.74
N ASN A 688 19.79 -17.47 30.87
CA ASN A 688 19.09 -17.47 32.16
C ASN A 688 18.62 -16.06 32.56
N PHE A 689 19.42 -15.02 32.35
CA PHE A 689 19.05 -13.64 32.63
C PHE A 689 17.87 -13.15 31.77
N ILE A 690 17.79 -13.51 30.50
CA ILE A 690 16.61 -13.23 29.65
C ILE A 690 15.36 -13.90 30.24
N ASN A 691 15.48 -15.16 30.67
CA ASN A 691 14.38 -15.95 31.21
C ASN A 691 13.85 -15.43 32.56
N THR A 692 14.75 -14.98 33.44
CA THR A 692 14.42 -14.69 34.85
C THR A 692 14.62 -13.24 35.25
N GLY A 693 15.44 -12.47 34.54
CA GLY A 693 15.86 -11.11 34.91
C GLY A 693 14.69 -10.13 34.99
N PHE A 694 13.85 -10.08 33.94
CA PHE A 694 12.67 -9.20 33.97
C PHE A 694 11.63 -9.67 35.00
N LYS A 695 11.45 -10.99 35.19
CA LYS A 695 10.58 -11.53 36.25
C LYS A 695 11.10 -11.15 37.64
N ALA A 696 12.41 -11.23 37.86
CA ALA A 696 13.06 -10.82 39.10
C ALA A 696 12.89 -9.31 39.35
N TYR A 697 12.99 -8.48 38.30
CA TYR A 697 12.68 -7.06 38.39
C TYR A 697 11.24 -6.82 38.89
N LEU A 698 10.24 -7.47 38.30
CA LEU A 698 8.83 -7.31 38.75
C LEU A 698 8.63 -7.77 40.20
N ILE A 699 9.28 -8.86 40.63
CA ILE A 699 9.21 -9.34 42.02
C ILE A 699 9.85 -8.31 42.98
N MET A 700 11.05 -7.82 42.68
CA MET A 700 11.75 -6.82 43.51
C MET A 700 11.03 -5.48 43.53
N LEU A 701 10.40 -5.08 42.42
CA LEU A 701 9.56 -3.89 42.34
C LEU A 701 8.35 -4.00 43.28
N ASN A 702 7.69 -5.16 43.30
CA ASN A 702 6.58 -5.42 44.21
C ASN A 702 7.02 -5.46 45.70
N GLU A 703 8.17 -6.08 46.00
CA GLU A 703 8.78 -6.00 47.34
C GLU A 703 9.06 -4.54 47.73
N GLY A 704 9.60 -3.73 46.82
CA GLY A 704 9.88 -2.31 47.02
C GLY A 704 8.62 -1.48 47.30
N LYS A 705 7.48 -1.79 46.67
CA LYS A 705 6.19 -1.14 46.94
C LYS A 705 5.72 -1.36 48.38
N THR A 706 5.99 -2.54 48.95
CA THR A 706 5.58 -2.87 50.33
C THR A 706 6.55 -2.37 51.40
N THR A 707 7.85 -2.37 51.11
CA THR A 707 8.92 -2.03 52.06
C THR A 707 9.41 -0.58 51.95
N GLY A 708 9.12 0.10 50.84
CA GLY A 708 9.63 1.44 50.52
C GLY A 708 11.05 1.45 49.95
N GLY A 709 11.70 0.29 49.76
CA GLY A 709 13.08 0.19 49.27
C GLY A 709 13.17 -0.35 47.84
N TYR A 710 13.54 0.49 46.87
CA TYR A 710 13.58 0.12 45.44
C TYR A 710 14.97 -0.25 44.90
N LYS A 711 16.01 -0.20 45.74
CA LYS A 711 17.41 -0.38 45.29
C LYS A 711 17.63 -1.67 44.49
N ARG A 712 17.07 -2.80 44.94
CA ARG A 712 17.20 -4.09 44.23
C ARG A 712 16.52 -4.09 42.86
N ALA A 713 15.38 -3.42 42.74
CA ALA A 713 14.68 -3.28 41.46
C ALA A 713 15.47 -2.38 40.50
N ASP A 714 16.02 -1.27 41.02
CA ASP A 714 16.89 -0.36 40.27
C ASP A 714 18.16 -1.07 39.77
N ASP A 715 18.80 -1.89 40.61
CA ASP A 715 20.00 -2.66 40.25
C ASP A 715 19.73 -3.64 39.09
N ILE A 716 18.58 -4.33 39.09
CA ILE A 716 18.19 -5.23 37.98
C ILE A 716 17.89 -4.43 36.71
N LEU A 717 17.22 -3.28 36.82
CA LEU A 717 16.93 -2.43 35.67
C LEU A 717 18.22 -1.91 35.02
N ASN A 718 19.19 -1.51 35.83
CA ASN A 718 20.52 -1.12 35.36
C ASN A 718 21.23 -2.30 34.67
N ALA A 719 21.13 -3.52 35.21
CA ALA A 719 21.68 -4.71 34.56
C ALA A 719 21.04 -4.96 33.18
N ILE A 720 19.72 -4.75 33.03
CA ILE A 720 19.05 -4.84 31.73
C ILE A 720 19.65 -3.80 30.77
N THR A 721 19.76 -2.53 31.18
CA THR A 721 20.37 -1.47 30.35
C THR A 721 21.82 -1.78 29.97
N GLU A 722 22.62 -2.31 30.89
CA GLU A 722 24.00 -2.74 30.61
C GLU A 722 24.03 -3.88 29.57
N THR A 723 23.10 -4.84 29.63
CA THR A 723 22.99 -5.90 28.62
C THR A 723 22.55 -5.36 27.25
N GLN A 724 21.63 -4.39 27.21
CA GLN A 724 21.24 -3.71 25.97
C GLN A 724 22.45 -3.02 25.32
N ASN A 725 23.24 -2.30 26.10
CA ASN A 725 24.46 -1.66 25.63
C ASN A 725 25.55 -2.65 25.21
N ARG A 726 25.65 -3.81 25.85
CA ARG A 726 26.68 -4.82 25.55
C ARG A 726 26.39 -5.63 24.30
N TYR A 727 25.16 -6.11 24.16
CA TYR A 727 24.80 -7.07 23.11
C TYR A 727 23.98 -6.43 21.97
N GLY A 728 23.43 -5.23 22.15
CA GLY A 728 22.64 -4.50 21.15
C GLY A 728 23.26 -3.17 20.74
N SER A 729 24.57 -2.98 20.92
CA SER A 729 25.26 -1.69 20.73
C SER A 729 25.10 -1.08 19.34
N GLU A 730 24.91 -1.90 18.30
CA GLU A 730 24.79 -1.46 16.90
C GLU A 730 23.54 -0.61 16.65
N VAL A 731 22.44 -0.95 17.33
CA VAL A 731 21.14 -0.31 17.15
C VAL A 731 20.68 0.48 18.39
N MET A 732 21.45 0.45 19.48
CA MET A 732 21.11 1.13 20.73
C MET A 732 21.10 2.66 20.58
N LEU A 733 20.14 3.31 21.25
CA LEU A 733 20.04 4.77 21.27
C LEU A 733 21.04 5.36 22.27
N SER A 734 21.69 6.47 21.91
CA SER A 734 22.48 7.26 22.86
C SER A 734 21.60 7.86 23.96
N ASP A 735 22.11 8.05 25.17
CA ASP A 735 21.38 8.66 26.30
C ASP A 735 20.74 10.01 25.95
N ASN A 736 21.47 10.88 25.24
CA ASN A 736 20.95 12.18 24.80
C ASN A 736 19.73 12.06 23.89
N LYS A 737 19.65 11.00 23.08
CA LYS A 737 18.54 10.74 22.17
C LYS A 737 17.33 10.19 22.92
N ILE A 738 17.56 9.32 23.90
CA ILE A 738 16.52 8.83 24.84
C ILE A 738 15.91 10.03 25.60
N ASP A 739 16.75 10.90 26.16
CA ASP A 739 16.30 12.10 26.88
C ASP A 739 15.53 13.06 25.99
N ALA A 740 16.03 13.32 24.78
CA ALA A 740 15.35 14.18 23.82
C ALA A 740 13.97 13.63 23.45
N GLU A 741 13.84 12.33 23.24
CA GLU A 741 12.58 11.69 22.87
C GLU A 741 11.56 11.69 24.03
N ILE A 742 12.01 11.40 25.26
CA ILE A 742 11.18 11.49 26.47
C ILE A 742 10.69 12.92 26.68
N LEU A 743 11.57 13.93 26.54
CA LEU A 743 11.20 15.33 26.67
C LEU A 743 10.22 15.76 25.58
N TYR A 744 10.42 15.31 24.35
CA TYR A 744 9.53 15.58 23.23
C TYR A 744 8.12 15.05 23.50
N ASN A 745 8.00 13.80 23.97
CA ASN A 745 6.71 13.21 24.34
C ASN A 745 6.07 13.90 25.55
N LYS A 746 6.87 14.30 26.54
CA LYS A 746 6.38 14.96 27.75
C LYS A 746 5.77 16.33 27.45
N TYR A 747 6.41 17.13 26.59
CA TYR A 747 5.90 18.45 26.23
C TYR A 747 4.84 18.42 25.14
N ASP A 748 4.89 17.41 24.24
CA ASP A 748 4.01 17.21 23.08
C ASP A 748 3.54 18.54 22.48
N ILE A 749 4.52 19.31 22.00
CA ILE A 749 4.35 20.71 21.62
C ILE A 749 3.19 20.83 20.62
N PHE A 750 3.13 19.92 19.64
CA PHE A 750 2.18 19.99 18.53
C PHE A 750 0.73 19.72 18.93
N LYS A 751 0.49 18.93 20.00
CA LYS A 751 -0.87 18.68 20.52
C LYS A 751 -1.59 19.95 20.95
N ASN A 752 -0.86 20.88 21.58
CA ASN A 752 -1.43 22.12 22.12
C ASN A 752 -1.18 23.34 21.24
N LEU A 753 -0.11 23.33 20.43
CA LEU A 753 0.31 24.49 19.63
C LEU A 753 -0.79 24.98 18.68
N PHE A 754 -1.59 24.08 18.09
CA PHE A 754 -2.70 24.48 17.21
C PHE A 754 -3.76 25.31 17.95
N SER A 755 -4.13 24.90 19.18
CA SER A 755 -5.12 25.60 20.01
C SER A 755 -4.60 26.99 20.40
N TRP A 756 -3.32 27.10 20.76
CA TRP A 756 -2.69 28.38 21.08
C TRP A 756 -2.66 29.32 19.88
N TYR A 757 -2.30 28.81 18.69
CA TYR A 757 -2.40 29.59 17.46
C TYR A 757 -3.83 30.06 17.22
N LEU A 758 -4.82 29.19 17.41
CA LEU A 758 -6.23 29.53 17.24
C LEU A 758 -6.67 30.63 18.23
N TYR A 759 -6.40 30.47 19.52
CA TYR A 759 -6.79 31.45 20.55
C TYR A 759 -6.15 32.81 20.32
N ILE A 760 -4.82 32.85 20.13
CA ILE A 760 -4.09 34.10 19.95
C ILE A 760 -4.45 34.76 18.62
N SER A 761 -4.65 33.98 17.55
CA SER A 761 -5.08 34.53 16.26
C SER A 761 -6.52 35.06 16.33
N THR A 762 -7.39 34.43 17.11
CA THR A 762 -8.77 34.91 17.34
C THR A 762 -8.77 36.20 18.15
N ILE A 763 -7.99 36.27 19.24
CA ILE A 763 -7.82 37.50 20.03
C ILE A 763 -7.23 38.61 19.16
N LEU A 764 -6.19 38.31 18.38
CA LEU A 764 -5.59 39.25 17.44
C LEU A 764 -6.62 39.73 16.42
N PHE A 765 -7.43 38.84 15.86
CA PHE A 765 -8.47 39.16 14.89
C PHE A 765 -9.55 40.08 15.50
N ILE A 766 -10.07 39.74 16.68
CA ILE A 766 -11.05 40.57 17.39
C ILE A 766 -10.43 41.93 17.75
N ALA A 767 -9.22 41.94 18.31
CA ALA A 767 -8.53 43.18 18.68
C ALA A 767 -8.27 44.07 17.47
N LEU A 768 -7.90 43.49 16.32
CA LEU A 768 -7.77 44.21 15.06
C LEU A 768 -9.12 44.78 14.61
N ILE A 769 -10.24 44.06 14.72
CA ILE A 769 -11.57 44.60 14.42
C ILE A 769 -11.88 45.79 15.32
N VAL A 770 -11.72 45.65 16.64
CA VAL A 770 -12.00 46.73 17.60
C VAL A 770 -11.09 47.92 17.36
N GLN A 771 -9.82 47.71 16.99
CA GLN A 771 -8.86 48.77 16.65
C GLN A 771 -9.34 49.66 15.49
N ILE A 772 -10.17 49.13 14.58
CA ILE A 772 -10.75 49.89 13.47
C ILE A 772 -11.79 50.91 13.99
N PHE A 773 -12.52 50.60 15.06
CA PHE A 773 -13.54 51.48 15.65
C PHE A 773 -12.99 52.38 16.76
N TYR A 774 -12.11 51.83 17.60
CA TYR A 774 -11.58 52.50 18.78
C TYR A 774 -10.05 52.36 18.81
N ARG A 775 -9.35 53.46 18.60
CA ARG A 775 -7.89 53.48 18.60
C ARG A 775 -7.37 54.00 19.94
N ASN A 776 -7.32 53.12 20.95
CA ASN A 776 -6.81 53.45 22.28
C ASN A 776 -5.51 52.69 22.60
N LYS A 777 -4.82 53.12 23.67
CA LYS A 777 -3.52 52.55 24.08
C LYS A 777 -3.65 51.05 24.45
N VAL A 778 -4.79 50.66 25.04
CA VAL A 778 -5.08 49.29 25.46
C VAL A 778 -5.17 48.34 24.27
N ILE A 779 -5.96 48.69 23.24
CA ILE A 779 -6.14 47.88 22.04
C ILE A 779 -4.83 47.76 21.25
N ASN A 780 -4.06 48.84 21.14
CA ASN A 780 -2.72 48.80 20.53
C ASN A 780 -1.79 47.85 21.28
N SER A 781 -1.81 47.87 22.63
CA SER A 781 -1.03 46.93 23.45
C SER A 781 -1.48 45.49 23.26
N ILE A 782 -2.78 45.20 23.20
CA ILE A 782 -3.31 43.85 22.95
C ILE A 782 -2.86 43.34 21.58
N VAL A 783 -3.01 44.15 20.52
CA VAL A 783 -2.55 43.79 19.17
C VAL A 783 -1.04 43.56 19.14
N GLY A 784 -0.27 44.41 19.81
CA GLY A 784 1.19 44.24 19.94
C GLY A 784 1.56 42.93 20.65
N LEU A 785 0.95 42.68 21.81
CA LEU A 785 1.17 41.49 22.62
C LEU A 785 0.81 40.22 21.84
N SER A 786 -0.38 40.16 21.22
CA SER A 786 -0.80 39.00 20.43
C SER A 786 0.15 38.73 19.26
N LYS A 787 0.69 39.76 18.58
CA LYS A 787 1.71 39.57 17.54
C LYS A 787 3.00 38.96 18.09
N TYR A 788 3.51 39.46 19.21
CA TYR A 788 4.71 38.90 19.84
C TYR A 788 4.49 37.46 20.30
N ILE A 789 3.31 37.15 20.86
CA ILE A 789 2.95 35.77 21.22
C ILE A 789 2.91 34.89 19.96
N THR A 790 2.32 35.35 18.85
CA THR A 790 2.34 34.58 17.59
C THR A 790 3.77 34.30 17.10
N TYR A 791 4.68 35.27 17.20
CA TYR A 791 6.10 35.05 16.84
C TYR A 791 6.78 34.07 17.78
N PHE A 792 6.47 34.14 19.08
CA PHE A 792 6.98 33.18 20.06
C PHE A 792 6.48 31.76 19.78
N LEU A 793 5.18 31.58 19.51
CA LEU A 793 4.61 30.29 19.08
C LEU A 793 5.25 29.79 17.78
N PHE A 794 5.62 30.68 16.86
CA PHE A 794 6.34 30.34 15.63
C PHE A 794 7.75 29.82 15.89
N VAL A 795 8.47 30.43 16.83
CA VAL A 795 9.78 29.92 17.26
C VAL A 795 9.63 28.55 17.94
N ILE A 796 8.64 28.38 18.82
CA ILE A 796 8.34 27.07 19.44
C ILE A 796 8.03 26.01 18.38
N HIS A 797 7.26 26.36 17.35
CA HIS A 797 6.97 25.47 16.22
C HIS A 797 8.28 25.02 15.54
N ALA A 798 9.17 25.97 15.22
CA ALA A 798 10.46 25.67 14.60
C ALA A 798 11.34 24.76 15.48
N LEU A 799 11.40 25.04 16.80
CA LEU A 799 12.14 24.21 17.75
C LEU A 799 11.56 22.79 17.84
N GLY A 800 10.23 22.64 17.80
CA GLY A 800 9.57 21.33 17.74
C GLY A 800 9.95 20.54 16.49
N LEU A 801 10.05 21.20 15.33
CA LEU A 801 10.50 20.58 14.08
C LEU A 801 11.98 20.16 14.13
N ILE A 802 12.84 20.98 14.74
CA ILE A 802 14.26 20.65 14.95
C ILE A 802 14.40 19.45 15.88
N ALA A 803 13.67 19.43 17.00
CA ALA A 803 13.66 18.30 17.93
C ALA A 803 13.17 17.02 17.24
N ARG A 804 12.13 17.12 16.41
CA ARG A 804 11.61 16.00 15.63
C ARG A 804 12.67 15.45 14.66
N TRP A 805 13.35 16.33 13.91
CA TRP A 805 14.44 15.95 13.00
C TRP A 805 15.57 15.21 13.73
N TYR A 806 15.98 15.70 14.91
CA TYR A 806 17.01 15.07 15.71
C TYR A 806 16.61 13.67 16.20
N ILE A 807 15.36 13.49 16.66
CA ILE A 807 14.85 12.21 17.15
C ILE A 807 14.69 11.20 16.00
N SER A 808 14.09 11.63 14.88
CA SER A 808 13.79 10.74 13.77
C SER A 808 15.03 10.39 12.92
N GLY A 809 16.07 11.22 12.95
CA GLY A 809 17.26 11.03 12.12
C GLY A 809 17.06 11.38 10.64
N HIS A 810 15.90 11.90 10.26
CA HIS A 810 15.57 12.33 8.90
C HIS A 810 14.81 13.65 8.89
N ALA A 811 14.77 14.33 7.74
CA ALA A 811 14.04 15.59 7.61
C ALA A 811 12.54 15.40 7.97
N PRO A 812 11.91 16.36 8.68
CA PRO A 812 10.56 16.23 9.24
C PRO A 812 9.47 16.50 8.17
N TRP A 813 9.51 15.73 7.09
CA TRP A 813 8.51 15.72 6.01
C TRP A 813 8.42 14.34 5.33
N SER A 814 8.99 13.29 5.93
CA SER A 814 9.03 11.96 5.32
C SER A 814 7.67 11.26 5.38
N ASP A 815 6.88 11.55 6.43
CA ASP A 815 5.54 11.01 6.60
C ASP A 815 4.44 12.09 6.50
N GLY A 816 3.18 11.65 6.39
CA GLY A 816 2.04 12.54 6.22
C GLY A 816 1.74 13.42 7.44
N TYR A 817 2.05 12.97 8.66
CA TYR A 817 1.88 13.75 9.87
C TYR A 817 2.92 14.88 9.95
N GLU A 818 4.19 14.55 9.71
CA GLU A 818 5.30 15.48 9.65
C GLU A 818 5.11 16.53 8.55
N SER A 819 4.65 16.08 7.37
CA SER A 819 4.30 16.96 6.25
C SER A 819 3.23 17.98 6.64
N MET A 820 2.18 17.59 7.36
CA MET A 820 1.13 18.51 7.82
C MET A 820 1.68 19.58 8.77
N ILE A 821 2.55 19.21 9.70
CA ILE A 821 3.18 20.14 10.64
C ILE A 821 4.10 21.11 9.89
N TYR A 822 4.94 20.60 9.00
CA TYR A 822 5.83 21.42 8.17
C TYR A 822 5.05 22.42 7.31
N VAL A 823 3.98 21.99 6.65
CA VAL A 823 3.12 22.88 5.86
C VAL A 823 2.46 23.96 6.73
N ALA A 824 2.02 23.61 7.95
CA ALA A 824 1.48 24.58 8.90
C ALA A 824 2.54 25.62 9.30
N TRP A 825 3.77 25.19 9.58
CA TRP A 825 4.90 26.09 9.85
C TRP A 825 5.18 27.02 8.68
N ALA A 826 5.29 26.48 7.45
CA ALA A 826 5.52 27.28 6.25
C ALA A 826 4.40 28.30 6.01
N THR A 827 3.14 27.90 6.22
CA THR A 827 1.98 28.80 6.10
C THR A 827 2.07 29.95 7.10
N MET A 828 2.45 29.67 8.36
CA MET A 828 2.65 30.71 9.36
C MET A 828 3.82 31.64 9.02
N LEU A 829 4.93 31.10 8.49
CA LEU A 829 6.07 31.90 8.02
C LEU A 829 5.64 32.91 6.95
N PHE A 830 4.91 32.46 5.93
CA PHE A 830 4.39 33.35 4.89
C PHE A 830 3.39 34.36 5.47
N GLY A 831 2.50 33.95 6.37
CA GLY A 831 1.57 34.84 7.05
C GLY A 831 2.26 35.97 7.82
N ILE A 832 3.30 35.64 8.60
CA ILE A 832 4.12 36.61 9.33
C ILE A 832 4.85 37.55 8.36
N TYR A 833 5.41 36.99 7.28
CA TYR A 833 6.13 37.78 6.28
C TYR A 833 5.22 38.78 5.57
N PHE A 834 4.02 38.37 5.15
CA PHE A 834 3.05 39.27 4.50
C PHE A 834 2.44 40.28 5.48
N GLY A 835 2.26 39.91 6.75
CA GLY A 835 1.72 40.79 7.79
C GLY A 835 2.63 41.94 8.25
N LYS A 836 3.91 41.96 7.80
CA LYS A 836 4.84 43.09 8.03
C LYS A 836 4.52 44.35 7.19
N LYS A 837 3.60 44.26 6.23
CA LYS A 837 3.08 45.41 5.46
C LYS A 837 1.63 45.72 5.86
#